data_AF-A0AAD1YKM3-F1
#
_entry.id   AF-A0AAD1YKM3-F1
#
_cell.length_a   1.000
_cell.length_b   1.000
_cell.length_c   1.000
_cell.angle_alpha   90.00
_cell.angle_beta   90.00
_cell.angle_gamma   90.00
#
_symmetry.space_group_name_H-M   'P 1'
#
loop_
_entity.id
_entity.type
_entity.pdbx_description
1 polymer ?
#
loop_
_entity_poly.entity_id
_entity_poly.type
_entity_poly.pdbx_seq_one_letter_code
_entity_poly.pdbx_strand_id
1 'polypeptide(L)'
;MYCKISSRITSLYDEPFFSLLHQKSKPIRRNQETVAILVLAFTLRSVLVFPSSSEYDSQSTGSVCDGDRNIILNPRFDNALCNWVGRGCMIALYDSMADGEVLPMSGKHFASTEDLTEPWNGIQQEITGRVQRKLAYEFASVVRIYGYNITISDITAKVWVQAPDLREHYIKIASVKATDEDWVQLQGKFLLNCSPARVIICLVGPPRGTDILLDNLVVKHAPKVPPSLPTIIENPALGVNIIANSNLSNDTSGWFAHGNCTLTIGNGTPVNLPPMARDSLGIQKPLSGRYVLVTNRTKTWMGPAQMITDKLKLYLTYQVSAWVRIGSRATRPQNIRVTLKVDDLQWVNCGKVEVTDQKWLEISGSFRIEKKPAKVQAYVHGPDAGLDLLVAGLHIFPVDRHARFSHLKQQTEKIRKRDLILKFTSDSWPLVGNSVKIRQTENSFPFGSCINTRDVDNEDFVDFFSKNFNWAVFGNELKWVWMEPRKGELNYKDAEELLNFCISRNIQVRGHCIFEEAESAVQSWVRGLKEDKYELMSAVENRLSDLLTRYNGKLKHYDVNNEMLHGSFYQDHLGKDIRANIFKNAKQLDPSAILFVNDYHVEEGRTCDSRSSLDKYIEHIIDLQEQGAPVGGIGIQGHMNSPVGPIVSSAHDKLRD
;
A
#
# COMPACT_ATOMS: atom_id res chain seq x y z
N MET A 1 11.17 -39.26 6.95
CA MET A 1 10.16 -40.25 7.40
C MET A 1 8.80 -39.77 6.92
N TYR A 2 8.11 -40.48 6.03
CA TYR A 2 6.76 -40.09 5.58
C TYR A 2 5.74 -40.50 6.65
N CYS A 3 5.13 -39.53 7.33
CA CYS A 3 4.03 -39.78 8.25
C CYS A 3 2.71 -39.65 7.49
N LYS A 4 1.88 -40.69 7.49
CA LYS A 4 0.54 -40.65 6.90
C LYS A 4 -0.36 -39.82 7.82
N ILE A 5 -0.56 -38.55 7.49
CA ILE A 5 -1.47 -37.65 8.21
C ILE A 5 -2.89 -38.04 7.80
N SER A 6 -3.61 -38.75 8.66
CA SER A 6 -5.05 -38.96 8.50
C SER A 6 -5.79 -37.73 9.06
N SER A 7 -5.92 -36.69 8.26
CA SER A 7 -6.83 -35.59 8.57
C SER A 7 -8.19 -35.86 7.89
N ARG A 8 -9.20 -36.28 8.64
CA ARG A 8 -10.60 -36.06 8.21
C ARG A 8 -10.87 -34.57 8.35
N ILE A 9 -10.54 -33.80 7.31
CA ILE A 9 -11.01 -32.42 7.16
C ILE A 9 -12.20 -32.51 6.21
N THR A 10 -13.40 -32.60 6.77
CA THR A 10 -14.60 -32.25 6.01
C THR A 10 -14.50 -30.75 5.72
N SER A 11 -14.35 -30.43 4.45
CA SER A 11 -14.58 -29.09 3.90
C SER A 11 -15.99 -28.68 4.25
N LEU A 12 -16.17 -27.81 5.25
CA LEU A 12 -17.42 -27.11 5.51
C LEU A 12 -17.28 -25.72 4.92
N TYR A 13 -17.48 -25.62 3.61
CA TYR A 13 -17.84 -24.36 2.96
C TYR A 13 -19.34 -24.27 2.63
N ASP A 14 -20.12 -25.31 2.93
CA ASP A 14 -21.57 -25.31 2.77
C ASP A 14 -22.22 -25.90 4.03
N GLU A 15 -22.85 -25.05 4.86
CA GLU A 15 -24.08 -25.29 5.68
C GLU A 15 -24.17 -24.28 6.86
N PRO A 16 -25.39 -23.81 7.22
CA PRO A 16 -25.60 -22.75 8.20
C PRO A 16 -25.51 -23.26 9.64
N PHE A 17 -24.95 -22.44 10.52
CA PHE A 17 -24.78 -22.72 11.95
C PHE A 17 -26.13 -22.79 12.69
N PHE A 18 -26.54 -23.99 13.13
CA PHE A 18 -27.46 -24.15 14.27
C PHE A 18 -27.17 -25.40 15.11
N SER A 19 -26.82 -25.14 16.37
CA SER A 19 -27.17 -25.89 17.58
C SER A 19 -26.56 -27.29 17.88
N LEU A 20 -26.37 -27.47 19.20
CA LEU A 20 -26.48 -28.69 20.01
C LEU A 20 -25.24 -29.55 20.39
N LEU A 21 -24.92 -29.40 21.69
CA LEU A 21 -24.95 -30.40 22.77
C LEU A 21 -23.77 -31.36 23.03
N HIS A 22 -23.49 -31.41 24.34
CA HIS A 22 -22.71 -32.36 25.14
C HIS A 22 -22.53 -33.77 24.59
N GLN A 23 -21.32 -34.32 24.78
CA GLN A 23 -21.17 -35.71 25.16
C GLN A 23 -20.05 -35.92 26.19
N LYS A 24 -20.45 -36.54 27.31
CA LYS A 24 -19.61 -37.05 28.39
C LYS A 24 -18.69 -38.16 27.88
N SER A 25 -17.44 -38.16 28.32
CA SER A 25 -16.50 -39.27 28.14
C SER A 25 -16.76 -40.40 29.16
N LYS A 26 -16.76 -41.65 28.69
CA LYS A 26 -16.53 -42.86 29.50
C LYS A 26 -15.11 -43.38 29.23
N PRO A 27 -14.43 -44.03 30.18
CA PRO A 27 -13.04 -44.47 30.02
C PRO A 27 -12.94 -45.87 29.41
N ILE A 28 -12.01 -46.06 28.47
CA ILE A 28 -11.56 -47.38 28.01
C ILE A 28 -10.04 -47.47 28.22
N ARG A 29 -9.57 -48.60 28.78
CA ARG A 29 -8.18 -48.87 29.18
C ARG A 29 -7.27 -49.29 28.01
N ARG A 30 -6.03 -48.78 28.09
CA ARG A 30 -4.71 -49.31 27.70
C ARG A 30 -4.52 -49.90 26.28
N ASN A 31 -3.92 -49.08 25.41
CA ASN A 31 -2.67 -49.38 24.72
C ASN A 31 -1.79 -48.12 24.76
N GLN A 32 -0.46 -48.26 24.73
CA GLN A 32 0.51 -47.16 24.86
C GLN A 32 0.43 -46.21 23.64
N GLU A 33 -0.56 -45.33 23.63
CA GLU A 33 -0.64 -44.18 22.73
C GLU A 33 -0.11 -42.94 23.47
N THR A 34 1.01 -42.38 23.02
CA THR A 34 1.42 -41.05 23.46
C THR A 34 0.69 -40.03 22.60
N VAL A 35 -0.30 -39.35 23.18
CA VAL A 35 -1.05 -38.27 22.53
C VAL A 35 -0.34 -36.95 22.80
N ALA A 36 0.23 -36.33 21.78
CA ALA A 36 0.65 -34.94 21.83
C ALA A 36 -0.47 -34.08 21.23
N ILE A 37 -1.03 -33.17 22.03
CA ILE A 37 -2.00 -32.17 21.58
C ILE A 37 -1.21 -30.91 21.22
N LEU A 38 -1.21 -30.53 19.95
CA LEU A 38 -0.58 -29.29 19.49
C LEU A 38 -1.64 -28.30 19.01
N VAL A 39 -1.54 -27.05 19.46
CA VAL A 39 -2.44 -25.97 19.04
C VAL A 39 -1.84 -25.25 17.82
N LEU A 40 -2.38 -25.46 16.63
CA LEU A 40 -1.91 -24.84 15.39
C LEU A 40 -2.99 -23.95 14.76
N ALA A 41 -2.57 -22.82 14.19
CA ALA A 41 -3.44 -21.93 13.43
C ALA A 41 -3.50 -22.39 11.98
N PHE A 42 -4.71 -22.58 11.48
CA PHE A 42 -5.07 -22.81 10.07
C PHE A 42 -4.72 -24.17 9.44
N THR A 43 -5.52 -24.46 8.41
CA THR A 43 -5.49 -25.63 7.52
C THR A 43 -4.09 -25.87 6.96
N LEU A 44 -3.47 -26.95 7.44
CA LEU A 44 -2.13 -27.36 7.05
C LEU A 44 -2.19 -27.99 5.64
N ARG A 45 -1.32 -27.52 4.74
CA ARG A 45 -1.06 -28.19 3.45
C ARG A 45 0.04 -29.24 3.56
N SER A 46 1.06 -28.99 4.37
CA SER A 46 2.19 -29.91 4.60
C SER A 46 2.83 -29.67 5.98
N VAL A 47 3.40 -30.73 6.55
CA VAL A 47 4.18 -30.70 7.80
C VAL A 47 5.43 -31.56 7.58
N LEU A 48 6.60 -31.01 7.88
CA LEU A 48 7.85 -31.77 7.94
C LEU A 48 8.16 -32.16 9.39
N VAL A 49 8.46 -33.45 9.60
CA VAL A 49 8.87 -34.00 10.90
C VAL A 49 10.33 -34.41 10.80
N PHE A 50 11.17 -33.83 11.65
CA PHE A 50 12.60 -34.12 11.72
C PHE A 50 12.97 -34.84 13.03
N PRO A 51 13.77 -35.92 13.00
CA PRO A 51 14.56 -36.33 14.16
C PRO A 51 15.73 -35.35 14.34
N SER A 52 16.05 -34.97 15.58
CA SER A 52 17.07 -33.95 15.86
C SER A 52 18.49 -34.45 15.54
N SER A 53 19.23 -33.70 14.72
CA SER A 53 20.70 -33.72 14.67
C SER A 53 21.23 -32.30 14.83
N SER A 54 22.32 -32.14 15.60
CA SER A 54 22.99 -30.89 15.94
C SER A 54 23.69 -30.25 14.73
N GLU A 55 23.38 -28.99 14.41
CA GLU A 55 24.11 -28.18 13.42
C GLU A 55 25.09 -27.22 14.12
N TYR A 56 26.34 -27.24 13.66
CA TYR A 56 27.43 -26.34 14.05
C TYR A 56 27.42 -25.12 13.14
N ASP A 57 27.37 -23.92 13.72
CA ASP A 57 27.47 -22.63 13.01
C ASP A 57 28.95 -22.23 12.88
N SER A 58 29.45 -22.07 11.65
CA SER A 58 30.78 -21.52 11.37
C SER A 58 30.68 -20.03 11.08
N GLN A 59 31.14 -19.19 12.01
CA GLN A 59 31.29 -17.74 11.80
C GLN A 59 32.54 -17.46 10.95
N SER A 60 32.35 -16.91 9.74
CA SER A 60 33.46 -16.32 8.97
C SER A 60 33.72 -14.89 9.46
N THR A 61 34.90 -14.65 10.01
CA THR A 61 35.40 -13.32 10.37
C THR A 61 35.78 -12.54 9.10
N GLY A 62 34.93 -11.60 8.69
CA GLY A 62 35.22 -10.63 7.63
C GLY A 62 35.96 -9.42 8.20
N SER A 63 37.17 -9.19 7.67
CA SER A 63 38.05 -8.04 7.93
C SER A 63 37.32 -6.69 7.80
N VAL A 64 37.44 -5.85 8.82
CA VAL A 64 37.00 -4.45 8.83
C VAL A 64 37.92 -3.65 7.91
N CYS A 65 37.41 -3.19 6.76
CA CYS A 65 38.12 -2.28 5.87
C CYS A 65 37.59 -0.85 6.03
N ASP A 66 38.46 0.01 6.55
CA ASP A 66 38.56 1.47 6.50
C ASP A 66 37.37 2.27 5.88
N GLY A 67 36.51 2.82 6.73
CA GLY A 67 35.19 3.38 6.39
C GLY A 67 35.15 4.79 5.80
N ASP A 68 36.30 5.47 5.60
CA ASP A 68 36.33 6.89 5.19
C ASP A 68 36.99 7.18 3.83
N ARG A 69 37.43 6.16 3.09
CA ARG A 69 38.14 6.37 1.82
C ARG A 69 37.20 6.69 0.66
N ASN A 70 37.52 7.73 -0.10
CA ASN A 70 36.89 8.00 -1.39
C ASN A 70 37.13 6.80 -2.32
N ILE A 71 36.06 6.22 -2.84
CA ILE A 71 36.15 5.09 -3.76
C ILE A 71 36.54 5.54 -5.15
N ILE A 72 36.39 6.82 -5.53
CA ILE A 72 36.72 7.34 -6.87
C ILE A 72 38.23 7.49 -7.03
N LEU A 73 38.75 6.99 -8.15
CA LEU A 73 40.16 7.11 -8.53
C LEU A 73 40.37 8.41 -9.29
N ASN A 74 41.50 9.08 -9.03
CA ASN A 74 41.87 10.35 -9.65
C ASN A 74 40.73 11.40 -9.62
N PRO A 75 40.19 11.73 -8.44
CA PRO A 75 38.96 12.53 -8.30
C PRO A 75 39.10 14.02 -8.61
N ARG A 76 40.33 14.52 -8.79
CA ARG A 76 40.68 15.93 -9.06
C ARG A 76 41.56 16.09 -10.31
N PHE A 77 41.69 15.02 -11.10
CA PHE A 77 42.47 15.04 -12.34
C PHE A 77 43.95 15.42 -12.19
N ASP A 78 44.54 15.18 -11.01
CA ASP A 78 45.97 15.42 -10.74
C ASP A 78 46.88 14.54 -11.62
N ASN A 79 46.36 13.39 -12.07
CA ASN A 79 47.03 12.49 -13.01
C ASN A 79 46.27 12.42 -14.34
N ALA A 80 46.06 13.59 -14.95
CA ALA A 80 45.31 13.75 -16.19
C ALA A 80 43.94 13.04 -16.14
N LEU A 81 43.54 12.35 -17.21
CA LEU A 81 42.26 11.63 -17.31
C LEU A 81 42.36 10.14 -16.92
N CYS A 82 43.40 9.73 -16.18
CA CYS A 82 43.54 8.33 -15.76
C CYS A 82 42.29 7.84 -15.01
N ASN A 83 41.76 6.67 -15.42
CA ASN A 83 40.53 6.02 -14.94
C ASN A 83 39.20 6.71 -15.34
N TRP A 84 39.24 7.77 -16.14
CA TRP A 84 38.06 8.44 -16.67
C TRP A 84 37.90 8.11 -18.14
N VAL A 85 36.65 7.89 -18.57
CA VAL A 85 36.31 7.57 -19.96
C VAL A 85 35.08 8.37 -20.36
N GLY A 86 35.05 8.83 -21.60
CA GLY A 86 33.85 9.40 -22.20
C GLY A 86 32.83 8.30 -22.53
N ARG A 87 31.58 8.53 -22.17
CA ARG A 87 30.43 7.70 -22.51
C ARG A 87 29.82 8.26 -23.77
N GLY A 88 30.07 7.61 -24.91
CA GLY A 88 29.54 8.07 -26.20
C GLY A 88 30.10 9.42 -26.68
N CYS A 89 31.14 9.94 -26.03
CA CYS A 89 31.76 11.24 -26.30
C CYS A 89 33.27 11.19 -26.03
N MET A 90 33.99 12.24 -26.43
CA MET A 90 35.39 12.44 -26.03
C MET A 90 35.45 13.16 -24.67
N ILE A 91 36.61 13.08 -24.01
CA ILE A 91 36.91 13.84 -22.80
C ILE A 91 38.30 14.45 -22.92
N ALA A 92 38.46 15.68 -22.46
CA ALA A 92 39.69 16.43 -22.47
C ALA A 92 39.94 17.08 -21.12
N LEU A 93 41.21 17.41 -20.85
CA LEU A 93 41.66 18.00 -19.60
C LEU A 93 42.05 19.46 -19.84
N TYR A 94 41.61 20.34 -18.95
CA TYR A 94 41.87 21.77 -19.05
C TYR A 94 42.36 22.33 -17.73
N ASP A 95 43.35 23.22 -17.80
CA ASP A 95 43.74 24.14 -16.72
C ASP A 95 42.99 25.48 -16.82
N SER A 96 42.44 25.79 -17.99
CA SER A 96 41.59 26.95 -18.28
C SER A 96 40.78 26.73 -19.58
N MET A 97 39.61 27.35 -19.67
CA MET A 97 38.78 27.43 -20.89
C MET A 97 38.28 28.87 -21.14
N ALA A 98 37.77 29.12 -22.35
CA ALA A 98 37.19 30.40 -22.76
C ALA A 98 38.13 31.60 -22.48
N ASP A 99 39.36 31.51 -22.96
CA ASP A 99 40.41 32.54 -22.80
C ASP A 99 40.70 32.97 -21.35
N GLY A 100 40.41 32.12 -20.36
CA GLY A 100 40.66 32.42 -18.94
C GLY A 100 39.42 32.61 -18.09
N GLU A 101 38.23 32.66 -18.68
CA GLU A 101 36.97 32.89 -17.97
C GLU A 101 36.50 31.66 -17.17
N VAL A 102 36.94 30.46 -17.58
CA VAL A 102 36.60 29.22 -16.88
C VAL A 102 37.86 28.61 -16.28
N LEU A 103 38.00 28.76 -14.96
CA LEU A 103 39.08 28.18 -14.17
C LEU A 103 38.57 27.01 -13.31
N PRO A 104 39.43 26.03 -12.97
CA PRO A 104 39.11 25.00 -12.00
C PRO A 104 38.68 25.61 -10.66
N MET A 105 37.61 25.08 -10.07
CA MET A 105 37.17 25.46 -8.72
C MET A 105 38.13 24.89 -7.66
N SER A 106 38.71 23.72 -7.91
CA SER A 106 39.68 23.10 -7.02
C SER A 106 40.82 22.42 -7.77
N GLY A 107 42.04 22.53 -7.24
CA GLY A 107 43.22 21.90 -7.85
C GLY A 107 43.75 22.70 -9.04
N LYS A 108 44.29 21.98 -10.04
CA LYS A 108 44.96 22.58 -11.22
C LYS A 108 44.20 22.36 -12.53
N HIS A 109 43.30 21.39 -12.58
CA HIS A 109 42.64 21.00 -13.80
C HIS A 109 41.18 20.60 -13.54
N PHE A 110 40.35 20.67 -14.57
CA PHE A 110 39.04 20.04 -14.64
C PHE A 110 38.94 19.21 -15.94
N ALA A 111 38.03 18.24 -15.96
CA ALA A 111 37.71 17.49 -17.17
C ALA A 111 36.52 18.13 -17.89
N SER A 112 36.60 18.24 -19.21
CA SER A 112 35.46 18.58 -20.08
C SER A 112 35.12 17.37 -20.93
N THR A 113 33.83 17.12 -21.13
CA THR A 113 33.38 16.28 -22.24
C THR A 113 33.41 17.09 -23.54
N GLU A 114 33.52 16.42 -24.68
CA GLU A 114 33.48 17.06 -26.00
C GLU A 114 32.58 16.25 -26.95
N ASP A 115 32.00 16.92 -27.95
CA ASP A 115 31.20 16.32 -29.02
C ASP A 115 29.99 15.51 -28.55
N LEU A 116 29.20 16.05 -27.61
CA LEU A 116 27.96 15.41 -27.18
C LEU A 116 26.92 15.40 -28.30
N THR A 117 26.59 14.19 -28.77
CA THR A 117 25.56 13.93 -29.78
C THR A 117 24.21 13.57 -29.18
N GLU A 118 24.21 12.94 -28.01
CA GLU A 118 23.01 12.41 -27.35
C GLU A 118 22.96 12.75 -25.85
N PRO A 119 21.76 12.92 -25.22
CA PRO A 119 21.64 13.28 -23.80
C PRO A 119 22.14 12.22 -22.81
N TRP A 120 22.39 10.99 -23.27
CA TRP A 120 22.98 9.92 -22.45
C TRP A 120 24.51 9.89 -22.52
N ASN A 121 25.11 10.75 -23.35
CA ASN A 121 26.56 10.93 -23.39
C ASN A 121 27.05 11.66 -22.13
N GLY A 122 28.32 11.50 -21.81
CA GLY A 122 28.96 12.26 -20.73
C GLY A 122 30.22 11.60 -20.20
N ILE A 123 30.60 11.89 -18.97
CA ILE A 123 31.84 11.38 -18.36
C ILE A 123 31.54 10.26 -17.36
N GLN A 124 32.34 9.18 -17.37
CA GLN A 124 32.11 8.01 -16.54
C GLN A 124 33.40 7.40 -15.93
N GLN A 125 33.22 6.66 -14.84
CA GLN A 125 34.26 5.83 -14.23
C GLN A 125 33.67 4.49 -13.78
N GLU A 126 34.36 3.38 -14.11
CA GLU A 126 33.96 2.05 -13.66
C GLU A 126 34.40 1.80 -12.21
N ILE A 127 33.45 1.62 -11.30
CA ILE A 127 33.69 1.43 -9.85
C ILE A 127 33.50 -0.02 -9.39
N THR A 128 33.49 -0.98 -10.32
CA THR A 128 33.43 -2.42 -10.04
C THR A 128 34.50 -2.82 -9.02
N GLY A 129 34.12 -3.64 -8.03
CA GLY A 129 35.02 -4.06 -6.93
C GLY A 129 35.31 -3.01 -5.86
N ARG A 130 34.92 -1.73 -6.08
CA ARG A 130 35.06 -0.64 -5.09
C ARG A 130 33.74 -0.26 -4.43
N VAL A 131 32.65 -0.90 -4.84
CA VAL A 131 31.32 -0.80 -4.22
C VAL A 131 30.92 -2.12 -3.59
N GLN A 132 30.20 -2.05 -2.48
CA GLN A 132 29.72 -3.21 -1.73
C GLN A 132 28.21 -3.21 -1.66
N ARG A 133 27.63 -4.41 -1.75
CA ARG A 133 26.20 -4.66 -1.52
C ARG A 133 25.80 -4.16 -0.12
N LYS A 134 24.62 -3.56 -0.02
CA LYS A 134 24.00 -3.04 1.22
C LYS A 134 24.78 -1.94 1.94
N LEU A 135 25.81 -1.41 1.32
CA LEU A 135 26.55 -0.30 1.88
C LEU A 135 26.11 0.98 1.16
N ALA A 136 25.60 1.93 1.94
CA ALA A 136 25.16 3.21 1.40
C ALA A 136 26.40 4.04 1.07
N TYR A 137 26.35 4.76 -0.05
CA TYR A 137 27.38 5.67 -0.51
C TYR A 137 26.81 7.08 -0.63
N GLU A 138 27.60 8.06 -0.22
CA GLU A 138 27.34 9.46 -0.53
C GLU A 138 28.19 9.89 -1.72
N PHE A 139 27.57 10.68 -2.58
CA PHE A 139 28.12 11.22 -3.81
C PHE A 139 28.17 12.74 -3.67
N ALA A 140 29.29 13.34 -4.03
CA ALA A 140 29.44 14.78 -4.14
C ALA A 140 30.36 15.11 -5.31
N SER A 141 29.92 16.02 -6.17
CA SER A 141 30.65 16.47 -7.34
C SER A 141 30.45 17.96 -7.55
N VAL A 142 31.42 18.60 -8.19
CA VAL A 142 31.36 20.00 -8.61
C VAL A 142 31.35 20.03 -10.13
N VAL A 143 30.29 20.58 -10.70
CA VAL A 143 30.01 20.54 -12.15
C VAL A 143 29.61 21.92 -12.68
N ARG A 144 29.85 22.14 -13.96
CA ARG A 144 29.42 23.32 -14.74
C ARG A 144 29.09 22.87 -16.16
N ILE A 145 28.35 23.65 -16.94
CA ILE A 145 28.17 23.39 -18.37
C ILE A 145 28.94 24.41 -19.21
N TYR A 146 29.23 24.06 -20.45
CA TYR A 146 29.81 24.98 -21.43
C TYR A 146 29.30 24.64 -22.83
N GLY A 147 28.96 25.64 -23.66
CA GLY A 147 28.45 25.37 -25.02
C GLY A 147 27.75 26.56 -25.66
N TYR A 148 27.51 26.48 -26.97
CA TYR A 148 26.94 27.57 -27.75
C TYR A 148 25.41 27.69 -27.54
N ASN A 149 24.93 28.87 -27.14
CA ASN A 149 23.51 29.23 -26.95
C ASN A 149 22.74 28.47 -25.84
N ILE A 150 23.43 27.94 -24.82
CA ILE A 150 22.77 27.26 -23.69
C ILE A 150 23.33 27.81 -22.38
N THR A 151 22.47 28.47 -21.61
CA THR A 151 22.84 29.10 -20.33
C THR A 151 22.44 28.27 -19.10
N ILE A 152 21.57 27.28 -19.28
CA ILE A 152 21.13 26.39 -18.20
C ILE A 152 20.75 25.02 -18.73
N SER A 153 21.19 23.97 -18.03
CA SER A 153 20.84 22.60 -18.36
C SER A 153 20.90 21.67 -17.14
N ASP A 154 20.24 20.52 -17.22
CA ASP A 154 20.24 19.54 -16.15
C ASP A 154 21.42 18.58 -16.30
N ILE A 155 22.30 18.52 -15.29
CA ILE A 155 23.30 17.46 -15.13
C ILE A 155 22.76 16.44 -14.13
N THR A 156 22.74 15.16 -14.55
CA THR A 156 22.26 14.04 -13.75
C THR A 156 23.38 13.05 -13.48
N ALA A 157 23.59 12.72 -12.20
CA ALA A 157 24.44 11.61 -11.78
C ALA A 157 23.65 10.30 -11.77
N LYS A 158 24.17 9.25 -12.40
CA LYS A 158 23.59 7.91 -12.44
C LYS A 158 24.63 6.84 -12.13
N VAL A 159 24.19 5.74 -11.53
CA VAL A 159 24.94 4.48 -11.48
C VAL A 159 24.30 3.51 -12.45
N TRP A 160 25.04 3.05 -13.44
CA TRP A 160 24.67 1.89 -14.25
C TRP A 160 25.20 0.63 -13.58
N VAL A 161 24.33 -0.34 -13.36
CA VAL A 161 24.62 -1.58 -12.66
C VAL A 161 24.24 -2.74 -13.56
N GLN A 162 25.16 -3.67 -13.74
CA GLN A 162 24.93 -4.94 -14.42
C GLN A 162 24.98 -6.07 -13.40
N ALA A 163 23.91 -6.84 -13.30
CA ALA A 163 23.83 -8.03 -12.48
C ALA A 163 24.55 -9.23 -13.15
N PRO A 164 24.88 -10.31 -12.40
CA PRO A 164 25.55 -11.50 -12.94
C PRO A 164 24.78 -12.21 -14.06
N ASP A 165 23.46 -12.04 -14.11
CA ASP A 165 22.58 -12.56 -15.15
C ASP A 165 22.45 -11.61 -16.36
N LEU A 166 23.36 -10.65 -16.48
CA LEU A 166 23.42 -9.62 -17.52
C LEU A 166 22.28 -8.60 -17.49
N ARG A 167 21.42 -8.60 -16.46
CA ARG A 167 20.40 -7.55 -16.30
C ARG A 167 21.05 -6.20 -16.01
N GLU A 168 20.57 -5.17 -16.66
CA GLU A 168 21.08 -3.80 -16.53
C GLU A 168 20.02 -2.89 -15.91
N HIS A 169 20.41 -2.07 -14.94
CA HIS A 169 19.55 -1.03 -14.40
C HIS A 169 20.34 0.24 -14.09
N TYR A 170 19.61 1.36 -14.06
CA TYR A 170 20.16 2.66 -13.72
C TYR A 170 19.59 3.15 -12.39
N ILE A 171 20.46 3.57 -11.48
CA ILE A 171 20.12 4.22 -10.23
C ILE A 171 20.42 5.71 -10.40
N LYS A 172 19.39 6.55 -10.43
CA LYS A 172 19.56 8.01 -10.39
C LYS A 172 20.04 8.40 -8.99
N ILE A 173 21.19 9.07 -8.90
CA ILE A 173 21.73 9.57 -7.64
C ILE A 173 21.14 10.94 -7.33
N ALA A 174 21.29 11.88 -8.26
CA ALA A 174 20.88 13.27 -8.11
C ALA A 174 20.80 13.97 -9.47
N SER A 175 20.15 15.13 -9.52
CA SER A 175 20.10 16.02 -10.69
C SER A 175 20.20 17.46 -10.21
N VAL A 176 20.95 18.29 -10.93
CA VAL A 176 21.09 19.71 -10.65
C VAL A 176 20.97 20.52 -11.93
N LYS A 177 20.41 21.72 -11.83
CA LYS A 177 20.47 22.73 -12.91
C LYS A 177 21.83 23.41 -12.84
N ALA A 178 22.69 23.14 -13.82
CA ALA A 178 23.98 23.79 -13.98
C ALA A 178 23.87 24.92 -15.01
N THR A 179 24.66 25.97 -14.81
CA THR A 179 24.77 27.11 -15.71
C THR A 179 26.15 27.16 -16.34
N ASP A 180 26.29 27.99 -17.36
CA ASP A 180 27.56 28.31 -17.99
C ASP A 180 28.35 29.39 -17.24
N GLU A 181 27.82 29.96 -16.16
CA GLU A 181 28.45 31.01 -15.35
C GLU A 181 29.18 30.47 -14.12
N ASP A 182 28.53 29.61 -13.33
CA ASP A 182 29.02 29.20 -12.01
C ASP A 182 29.17 27.68 -11.87
N TRP A 183 30.17 27.27 -11.09
CA TRP A 183 30.29 25.90 -10.62
C TRP A 183 29.20 25.58 -9.59
N VAL A 184 28.47 24.48 -9.79
CA VAL A 184 27.40 24.03 -8.91
C VAL A 184 27.71 22.67 -8.28
N GLN A 185 27.31 22.49 -7.04
CA GLN A 185 27.48 21.23 -6.33
C GLN A 185 26.33 20.26 -6.62
N LEU A 186 26.68 19.06 -7.06
CA LEU A 186 25.77 17.93 -7.25
C LEU A 186 26.01 16.89 -6.16
N GLN A 187 25.02 16.67 -5.29
CA GLN A 187 25.10 15.73 -4.18
C GLN A 187 23.95 14.74 -4.17
N GLY A 188 24.22 13.52 -3.73
CA GLY A 188 23.17 12.52 -3.49
C GLY A 188 23.69 11.29 -2.76
N LYS A 189 22.85 10.26 -2.66
CA LYS A 189 23.21 8.99 -2.04
C LYS A 189 22.70 7.84 -2.89
N PHE A 190 23.39 6.71 -2.86
CA PHE A 190 22.93 5.48 -3.49
C PHE A 190 23.28 4.24 -2.67
N LEU A 191 22.59 3.14 -2.97
CA LEU A 191 22.75 1.85 -2.33
C LEU A 191 22.59 0.77 -3.40
N LEU A 192 23.43 -0.27 -3.37
CA LEU A 192 23.28 -1.45 -4.23
C LEU A 192 22.65 -2.59 -3.43
N ASN A 193 21.50 -3.09 -3.88
CA ASN A 193 20.77 -4.18 -3.21
C ASN A 193 21.26 -5.57 -3.62
N CYS A 194 21.72 -5.72 -4.86
CA CYS A 194 22.27 -6.94 -5.43
C CYS A 194 23.80 -6.93 -5.41
N SER A 195 24.40 -8.11 -5.66
CA SER A 195 25.83 -8.24 -5.93
C SER A 195 26.08 -8.01 -7.43
N PRO A 196 26.64 -6.86 -7.84
CA PRO A 196 26.76 -6.53 -9.25
C PRO A 196 27.95 -7.26 -9.90
N ALA A 197 27.81 -7.65 -11.17
CA ALA A 197 28.94 -8.06 -12.00
C ALA A 197 29.76 -6.85 -12.48
N ARG A 198 29.09 -5.72 -12.76
CA ARG A 198 29.74 -4.50 -13.22
C ARG A 198 29.01 -3.26 -12.73
N VAL A 199 29.75 -2.21 -12.37
CA VAL A 199 29.18 -0.93 -11.89
C VAL A 199 29.92 0.25 -12.48
N ILE A 200 29.19 1.16 -13.11
CA ILE A 200 29.72 2.39 -13.71
C ILE A 200 28.97 3.58 -13.11
N ILE A 201 29.70 4.59 -12.67
CA ILE A 201 29.12 5.88 -12.33
C ILE A 201 29.30 6.85 -13.49
N CYS A 202 28.26 7.59 -13.84
CA CYS A 202 28.30 8.55 -14.94
C CYS A 202 27.56 9.85 -14.62
N LEU A 203 28.06 10.94 -15.21
CA LEU A 203 27.39 12.24 -15.28
C LEU A 203 26.93 12.44 -16.72
N VAL A 204 25.63 12.66 -16.91
CA VAL A 204 24.96 12.76 -18.22
C VAL A 204 23.84 13.81 -18.13
N GLY A 205 23.26 14.22 -19.26
CA GLY A 205 22.01 15.00 -19.23
C GLY A 205 21.93 16.20 -20.20
N PRO A 206 22.99 16.99 -20.41
CA PRO A 206 22.89 18.15 -21.28
C PRO A 206 22.52 17.77 -22.71
N PRO A 207 21.84 18.67 -23.45
CA PRO A 207 21.49 18.45 -24.84
C PRO A 207 22.75 18.44 -25.73
N ARG A 208 22.57 18.07 -27.01
CA ARG A 208 23.65 18.05 -27.99
C ARG A 208 24.43 19.37 -28.03
N GLY A 209 25.76 19.28 -28.13
CA GLY A 209 26.65 20.45 -28.20
C GLY A 209 26.81 21.23 -26.89
N THR A 210 26.46 20.64 -25.74
CA THR A 210 26.75 21.19 -24.41
C THR A 210 27.69 20.26 -23.67
N ASP A 211 28.85 20.78 -23.29
CA ASP A 211 29.87 20.06 -22.55
C ASP A 211 29.55 20.07 -21.05
N ILE A 212 29.84 18.94 -20.40
CA ILE A 212 29.88 18.79 -18.95
C ILE A 212 31.32 19.07 -18.50
N LEU A 213 31.47 20.10 -17.69
CA LEU A 213 32.69 20.40 -16.96
C LEU A 213 32.61 19.73 -15.59
N LEU A 214 33.64 18.95 -15.24
CA LEU A 214 33.76 18.23 -13.98
C LEU A 214 35.05 18.64 -13.29
N ASP A 215 34.94 19.34 -12.16
CA ASP A 215 36.09 19.77 -11.36
C ASP A 215 36.53 18.68 -10.40
N ASN A 216 35.57 18.06 -9.70
CA ASN A 216 35.86 16.93 -8.82
C ASN A 216 34.70 15.94 -8.67
N LEU A 217 35.04 14.72 -8.25
CA LEU A 217 34.07 13.72 -7.83
C LEU A 217 34.54 12.93 -6.61
N VAL A 218 33.72 12.92 -5.57
CA VAL A 218 33.91 12.13 -4.35
C VAL A 218 32.74 11.19 -4.17
N VAL A 219 33.04 9.91 -3.95
CA VAL A 219 32.08 8.91 -3.50
C VAL A 219 32.66 8.19 -2.30
N LYS A 220 31.97 8.17 -1.16
CA LYS A 220 32.44 7.49 0.06
C LYS A 220 31.28 6.86 0.81
N HIS A 221 31.56 6.09 1.86
CA HIS A 221 30.51 5.47 2.66
C HIS A 221 29.62 6.52 3.32
N ALA A 222 28.32 6.36 3.18
CA ALA A 222 27.34 7.16 3.91
C ALA A 222 27.16 6.58 5.31
N PRO A 223 27.14 7.42 6.37
CA PRO A 223 26.92 6.96 7.72
C PRO A 223 25.55 6.28 7.85
N LYS A 224 25.51 5.12 8.53
CA LYS A 224 24.27 4.38 8.79
C LYS A 224 23.45 5.15 9.82
N VAL A 225 22.34 5.75 9.39
CA VAL A 225 21.40 6.39 10.32
C VAL A 225 20.67 5.28 11.08
N PRO A 226 20.71 5.25 12.43
CA PRO A 226 19.93 4.29 13.19
C PRO A 226 18.44 4.49 12.89
N PRO A 227 17.63 3.40 12.82
CA PRO A 227 16.18 3.55 12.72
C PRO A 227 15.67 4.40 13.89
N SER A 228 14.75 5.31 13.60
CA SER A 228 14.11 6.12 14.64
C SER A 228 13.45 5.20 15.66
N LEU A 229 13.64 5.50 16.95
CA LEU A 229 12.95 4.79 18.02
C LEU A 229 11.44 5.05 17.90
N PRO A 230 10.58 4.05 18.20
CA PRO A 230 9.14 4.26 18.27
C PRO A 230 8.81 5.35 19.30
N THR A 231 7.94 6.30 18.93
CA THR A 231 7.48 7.34 19.86
C THR A 231 6.73 6.71 21.04
N ILE A 232 7.21 6.90 22.26
CA ILE A 232 6.50 6.50 23.48
C ILE A 232 5.45 7.56 23.80
N ILE A 233 4.19 7.16 23.94
CA ILE A 233 3.08 8.06 24.27
C ILE A 233 2.75 7.88 25.75
N GLU A 234 3.00 8.91 26.56
CA GLU A 234 2.70 8.86 27.99
C GLU A 234 1.20 9.05 28.28
N ASN A 235 0.67 8.19 29.17
CA ASN A 235 -0.68 8.25 29.71
C ASN A 235 -1.81 8.43 28.67
N PRO A 236 -1.93 7.59 27.63
CA PRO A 236 -2.77 7.85 26.46
C PRO A 236 -4.29 7.99 26.71
N ALA A 237 -4.78 7.75 27.93
CA ALA A 237 -6.20 7.83 28.31
C ALA A 237 -7.12 7.02 27.37
N LEU A 238 -6.72 5.76 27.11
CA LEU A 238 -7.37 4.85 26.17
C LEU A 238 -8.84 4.62 26.54
N GLY A 239 -9.72 4.63 25.52
CA GLY A 239 -11.16 4.45 25.72
C GLY A 239 -11.89 5.62 26.40
N VAL A 240 -11.20 6.71 26.73
CA VAL A 240 -11.85 7.89 27.33
C VAL A 240 -12.40 8.80 26.22
N ASN A 241 -13.70 9.10 26.28
CA ASN A 241 -14.34 10.03 25.35
C ASN A 241 -13.81 11.46 25.56
N ILE A 242 -13.25 12.08 24.52
CA ILE A 242 -12.75 13.45 24.56
C ILE A 242 -13.85 14.49 24.30
N ILE A 243 -15.02 14.07 23.82
CA ILE A 243 -16.18 14.97 23.66
C ILE A 243 -16.79 15.22 25.03
N ALA A 244 -16.87 16.50 25.42
CA ALA A 244 -17.47 16.90 26.68
C ALA A 244 -19.00 16.87 26.57
N ASN A 245 -19.70 16.56 27.67
CA ASN A 245 -21.17 16.58 27.71
C ASN A 245 -21.82 15.82 26.52
N SER A 246 -21.23 14.70 26.09
CA SER A 246 -21.73 13.88 24.99
C SER A 246 -23.08 13.23 25.29
N ASN A 247 -23.39 13.07 26.59
CA ASN A 247 -24.66 12.58 27.09
C ASN A 247 -25.72 13.68 27.27
N LEU A 248 -25.38 14.96 27.04
CA LEU A 248 -26.30 16.10 27.09
C LEU A 248 -27.07 16.22 28.41
N SER A 249 -26.42 15.87 29.52
CA SER A 249 -27.01 16.01 30.87
C SER A 249 -27.12 17.49 31.28
N ASN A 250 -26.24 18.34 30.74
CA ASN A 250 -26.14 19.76 31.04
C ASN A 250 -26.48 20.59 29.80
N ASP A 251 -27.60 20.25 29.15
CA ASP A 251 -28.08 20.85 27.90
C ASP A 251 -26.98 20.93 26.82
N THR A 252 -26.82 22.08 26.17
CA THR A 252 -25.80 22.33 25.13
C THR A 252 -24.45 22.77 25.68
N SER A 253 -24.21 22.69 27.01
CA SER A 253 -22.93 23.13 27.59
C SER A 253 -21.73 22.43 26.95
N GLY A 254 -20.73 23.22 26.53
CA GLY A 254 -19.56 22.76 25.80
C GLY A 254 -19.75 22.61 24.28
N TRP A 255 -20.98 22.67 23.77
CA TRP A 255 -21.30 22.67 22.35
C TRP A 255 -21.55 24.09 21.84
N PHE A 256 -21.15 24.35 20.59
CA PHE A 256 -21.48 25.59 19.90
C PHE A 256 -21.86 25.34 18.44
N ALA A 257 -22.61 26.28 17.86
CA ALA A 257 -23.00 26.23 16.46
C ALA A 257 -21.80 26.53 15.56
N HIS A 258 -21.46 25.62 14.65
CA HIS A 258 -20.57 25.91 13.55
C HIS A 258 -21.37 26.60 12.44
N GLY A 259 -21.15 27.90 12.27
CA GLY A 259 -21.96 28.76 11.41
C GLY A 259 -23.25 29.23 12.08
N ASN A 260 -24.08 29.96 11.31
CA ASN A 260 -25.30 30.57 11.82
C ASN A 260 -26.48 29.58 11.80
N CYS A 261 -26.42 28.57 12.66
CA CYS A 261 -27.49 27.59 12.90
C CYS A 261 -27.88 27.57 14.38
N THR A 262 -29.04 26.99 14.70
CA THR A 262 -29.56 26.93 16.07
C THR A 262 -29.38 25.53 16.65
N LEU A 263 -28.80 25.43 17.85
CA LEU A 263 -28.68 24.17 18.58
C LEU A 263 -29.70 24.14 19.74
N THR A 264 -30.58 23.14 19.72
CA THR A 264 -31.51 22.86 20.82
C THR A 264 -31.38 21.40 21.25
N ILE A 265 -31.97 21.05 22.40
CA ILE A 265 -31.99 19.68 22.89
C ILE A 265 -33.36 19.07 22.61
N GLY A 266 -33.35 17.92 21.92
CA GLY A 266 -34.50 17.03 21.80
C GLY A 266 -34.41 15.86 22.77
N ASN A 267 -35.56 15.24 23.06
CA ASN A 267 -35.67 14.05 23.90
C ASN A 267 -36.24 12.88 23.07
N GLY A 268 -35.80 11.66 23.35
CA GLY A 268 -36.29 10.45 22.69
C GLY A 268 -35.26 9.32 22.64
N THR A 269 -35.19 8.63 21.51
CA THR A 269 -34.13 7.66 21.19
C THR A 269 -32.99 8.37 20.44
N PRO A 270 -31.75 7.84 20.49
CA PRO A 270 -31.32 6.56 21.04
C PRO A 270 -30.85 6.59 22.51
N VAL A 271 -31.11 5.50 23.25
CA VAL A 271 -30.66 5.29 24.64
C VAL A 271 -29.45 4.35 24.75
N ASN A 272 -29.11 3.65 23.67
CA ASN A 272 -27.93 2.78 23.62
C ASN A 272 -26.79 3.50 22.91
N LEU A 273 -25.55 3.22 23.34
CA LEU A 273 -24.39 3.65 22.57
C LEU A 273 -24.43 3.08 21.16
N PRO A 274 -23.87 3.80 20.17
CA PRO A 274 -23.72 3.24 18.85
C PRO A 274 -22.84 1.97 18.89
N PRO A 275 -23.12 0.96 18.04
CA PRO A 275 -22.44 -0.32 18.05
C PRO A 275 -20.91 -0.25 18.13
N MET A 276 -20.24 0.58 17.31
CA MET A 276 -18.78 0.65 17.32
C MET A 276 -18.23 1.14 18.66
N ALA A 277 -18.85 2.17 19.26
CA ALA A 277 -18.48 2.67 20.57
C ALA A 277 -18.73 1.62 21.65
N ARG A 278 -19.91 0.98 21.64
CA ARG A 278 -20.27 -0.07 22.60
C ARG A 278 -19.26 -1.22 22.59
N ASP A 279 -18.92 -1.71 21.40
CA ASP A 279 -18.07 -2.89 21.26
C ASP A 279 -16.60 -2.57 21.59
N SER A 280 -16.16 -1.32 21.39
CA SER A 280 -14.79 -0.89 21.70
C SER A 280 -14.61 -0.46 23.17
N LEU A 281 -15.64 0.14 23.79
CA LEU A 281 -15.61 0.68 25.15
C LEU A 281 -16.11 -0.29 26.22
N GLY A 282 -16.71 -1.42 25.82
CA GLY A 282 -17.27 -2.42 26.73
C GLY A 282 -18.54 -1.93 27.44
N ILE A 283 -18.72 -2.32 28.70
CA ILE A 283 -19.89 -1.96 29.50
C ILE A 283 -19.81 -0.47 29.87
N GLN A 284 -20.66 0.33 29.25
CA GLN A 284 -20.81 1.77 29.50
C GLN A 284 -22.23 2.08 29.96
N LYS A 285 -22.40 3.24 30.60
CA LYS A 285 -23.75 3.74 30.95
C LYS A 285 -24.56 4.00 29.67
N PRO A 286 -25.88 3.72 29.67
CA PRO A 286 -26.76 4.10 28.58
C PRO A 286 -26.72 5.61 28.29
N LEU A 287 -27.04 5.98 27.05
CA LEU A 287 -27.28 7.36 26.67
C LEU A 287 -28.54 7.89 27.39
N SER A 288 -28.60 9.20 27.59
CA SER A 288 -29.70 9.90 28.26
C SER A 288 -31.02 9.91 27.47
N GLY A 289 -31.00 9.47 26.21
CA GLY A 289 -32.10 9.66 25.26
C GLY A 289 -32.21 11.10 24.74
N ARG A 290 -31.25 11.97 25.07
CA ARG A 290 -31.20 13.34 24.53
C ARG A 290 -30.36 13.38 23.26
N TYR A 291 -30.71 14.30 22.37
CA TYR A 291 -29.96 14.58 21.15
C TYR A 291 -29.89 16.08 20.88
N VAL A 292 -28.81 16.50 20.20
CA VAL A 292 -28.71 17.86 19.68
C VAL A 292 -29.53 17.94 18.41
N LEU A 293 -30.54 18.81 18.39
CA LEU A 293 -31.30 19.18 17.20
C LEU A 293 -30.70 20.46 16.62
N VAL A 294 -30.31 20.40 15.36
CA VAL A 294 -29.74 21.54 14.63
C VAL A 294 -30.73 22.01 13.58
N THR A 295 -31.21 23.23 13.72
CA THR A 295 -32.18 23.86 12.80
C THR A 295 -31.60 25.14 12.18
N ASN A 296 -32.35 25.78 11.28
CA ASN A 296 -31.98 27.03 10.61
C ASN A 296 -30.64 26.94 9.84
N ARG A 297 -30.30 25.76 9.33
CA ARG A 297 -29.09 25.53 8.56
C ARG A 297 -29.24 26.10 7.16
N THR A 298 -28.40 27.06 6.77
CA THR A 298 -28.40 27.64 5.41
C THR A 298 -27.29 27.10 4.52
N LYS A 299 -26.38 26.30 5.07
CA LYS A 299 -25.28 25.64 4.35
C LYS A 299 -25.06 24.23 4.89
N THR A 300 -24.54 23.34 4.03
CA THR A 300 -24.29 21.92 4.34
C THR A 300 -23.29 21.69 5.47
N TRP A 301 -22.29 22.56 5.59
CA TRP A 301 -21.24 22.47 6.60
C TRP A 301 -21.67 22.95 8.00
N MET A 302 -22.87 23.53 8.15
CA MET A 302 -23.37 23.99 9.46
C MET A 302 -23.79 22.83 10.36
N GLY A 303 -23.47 22.90 11.64
CA GLY A 303 -23.81 21.85 12.61
C GLY A 303 -23.19 22.04 13.99
N PRO A 304 -23.34 21.07 14.91
CA PRO A 304 -22.82 21.18 16.26
C PRO A 304 -21.32 20.91 16.32
N ALA A 305 -20.60 21.67 17.14
CA ALA A 305 -19.15 21.61 17.24
C ALA A 305 -18.61 21.69 18.67
N GLN A 306 -17.39 21.17 18.87
CA GLN A 306 -16.57 21.37 20.07
C GLN A 306 -15.10 21.60 19.73
N MET A 307 -14.42 22.38 20.56
CA MET A 307 -12.96 22.48 20.55
C MET A 307 -12.35 21.28 21.26
N ILE A 308 -11.39 20.61 20.60
CA ILE A 308 -10.73 19.41 21.12
C ILE A 308 -9.20 19.50 21.12
N THR A 309 -8.63 20.68 20.80
CA THR A 309 -7.18 20.92 20.68
C THR A 309 -6.37 20.27 21.81
N ASP A 310 -6.70 20.60 23.07
CA ASP A 310 -5.91 20.19 24.24
C ASP A 310 -6.18 18.74 24.68
N LYS A 311 -7.11 18.06 24.00
CA LYS A 311 -7.50 16.69 24.31
C LYS A 311 -6.86 15.67 23.37
N LEU A 312 -6.17 16.14 22.33
CA LEU A 312 -5.53 15.30 21.33
C LEU A 312 -4.08 15.00 21.72
N LYS A 313 -3.68 13.76 21.51
CA LYS A 313 -2.29 13.32 21.59
C LYS A 313 -1.82 12.90 20.21
N LEU A 314 -0.63 13.35 19.85
CA LEU A 314 -0.04 13.01 18.57
C LEU A 314 0.15 11.51 18.43
N TYR A 315 0.00 11.03 17.20
CA TYR A 315 0.21 9.64 16.79
C TYR A 315 -0.76 8.60 17.38
N LEU A 316 -1.68 9.00 18.27
CA LEU A 316 -2.81 8.13 18.64
C LEU A 316 -3.84 8.08 17.52
N THR A 317 -4.36 6.87 17.28
CA THR A 317 -5.55 6.67 16.47
C THR A 317 -6.79 6.84 17.34
N TYR A 318 -7.66 7.76 16.95
CA TYR A 318 -8.95 8.02 17.58
C TYR A 318 -10.06 7.36 16.79
N GLN A 319 -10.97 6.67 17.48
CA GLN A 319 -12.25 6.20 16.94
C GLN A 319 -13.31 7.28 17.09
N VAL A 320 -14.22 7.36 16.11
CA VAL A 320 -15.35 8.31 16.08
C VAL A 320 -16.64 7.57 15.84
N SER A 321 -17.59 7.73 16.75
CA SER A 321 -18.89 7.05 16.71
C SER A 321 -19.99 8.01 17.15
N ALA A 322 -21.10 8.07 16.43
CA ALA A 322 -22.29 8.82 16.87
C ALA A 322 -23.55 8.25 16.24
N TRP A 323 -24.70 8.55 16.83
CA TRP A 323 -25.99 8.37 16.19
C TRP A 323 -26.39 9.64 15.45
N VAL A 324 -26.84 9.49 14.21
CA VAL A 324 -27.31 10.60 13.38
C VAL A 324 -28.64 10.27 12.70
N ARG A 325 -29.48 11.28 12.53
CA ARG A 325 -30.75 11.25 11.80
C ARG A 325 -31.03 12.63 11.21
N ILE A 326 -31.86 12.71 10.19
CA ILE A 326 -32.28 13.97 9.55
C ILE A 326 -33.77 14.24 9.77
N GLY A 327 -34.16 15.51 9.63
CA GLY A 327 -35.57 15.92 9.66
C GLY A 327 -36.40 15.36 8.50
N SER A 328 -37.71 15.24 8.69
CA SER A 328 -38.67 14.59 7.78
C SER A 328 -38.90 15.29 6.44
N ARG A 329 -38.26 16.43 6.19
CA ARG A 329 -38.37 17.18 4.92
C ARG A 329 -37.45 16.65 3.83
N ALA A 330 -36.61 15.67 4.14
CA ALA A 330 -35.68 15.09 3.18
C ALA A 330 -36.43 14.18 2.19
N THR A 331 -36.24 14.40 0.89
CA THR A 331 -36.83 13.59 -0.20
C THR A 331 -35.91 12.47 -0.69
N ARG A 332 -34.63 12.53 -0.32
CA ARG A 332 -33.59 11.57 -0.69
C ARG A 332 -32.62 11.38 0.48
N PRO A 333 -31.91 10.24 0.53
CA PRO A 333 -30.85 10.02 1.51
C PRO A 333 -29.82 11.16 1.53
N GLN A 334 -29.32 11.49 2.72
CA GLN A 334 -28.41 12.61 2.95
C GLN A 334 -27.10 12.13 3.56
N ASN A 335 -25.99 12.72 3.11
CA ASN A 335 -24.68 12.39 3.63
C ASN A 335 -24.36 13.21 4.89
N ILE A 336 -24.17 12.52 6.01
CA ILE A 336 -23.74 13.10 7.29
C ILE A 336 -22.27 12.76 7.52
N ARG A 337 -21.51 13.71 8.07
CA ARG A 337 -20.06 13.59 8.29
C ARG A 337 -19.65 14.10 9.66
N VAL A 338 -18.60 13.51 10.22
CA VAL A 338 -17.81 14.09 11.30
C VAL A 338 -16.50 14.58 10.72
N THR A 339 -16.13 15.82 10.98
CA THR A 339 -14.91 16.43 10.42
C THR A 339 -14.18 17.21 11.50
N LEU A 340 -12.84 17.18 11.42
CA LEU A 340 -12.00 18.10 12.18
C LEU A 340 -11.58 19.25 11.29
N LYS A 341 -11.75 20.48 11.77
CA LYS A 341 -11.09 21.66 11.23
C LYS A 341 -9.80 21.87 12.01
N VAL A 342 -8.66 21.73 11.34
CA VAL A 342 -7.31 21.82 11.91
C VAL A 342 -6.66 23.11 11.42
N ASP A 343 -6.25 23.96 12.37
CA ASP A 343 -5.58 25.25 12.16
C ASP A 343 -6.28 26.19 11.18
N ASP A 344 -7.61 26.03 11.05
CA ASP A 344 -8.46 26.75 10.10
C ASP A 344 -8.09 26.57 8.61
N LEU A 345 -7.14 25.68 8.29
CA LEU A 345 -6.58 25.45 6.95
C LEU A 345 -6.85 24.05 6.41
N GLN A 346 -7.05 23.06 7.28
CA GLN A 346 -7.16 21.67 6.90
C GLN A 346 -8.44 21.03 7.45
N TRP A 347 -9.01 20.12 6.67
CA TRP A 347 -10.18 19.34 7.06
C TRP A 347 -9.82 17.86 7.07
N VAL A 348 -9.96 17.23 8.24
CA VAL A 348 -9.75 15.78 8.41
C VAL A 348 -11.12 15.13 8.56
N ASN A 349 -11.54 14.37 7.55
CA ASN A 349 -12.74 13.55 7.66
C ASN A 349 -12.48 12.41 8.65
N CYS A 350 -13.45 12.18 9.52
CA CYS A 350 -13.39 11.22 10.61
C CYS A 350 -14.52 10.21 10.59
N GLY A 351 -15.39 10.23 9.58
CA GLY A 351 -16.52 9.32 9.42
C GLY A 351 -17.62 9.93 8.55
N LYS A 352 -18.37 9.09 7.85
CA LYS A 352 -19.49 9.44 6.95
C LYS A 352 -20.52 8.32 7.01
N VAL A 353 -21.78 8.69 6.92
CA VAL A 353 -22.89 7.77 6.74
C VAL A 353 -23.98 8.45 5.94
N GLU A 354 -24.65 7.70 5.09
CA GLU A 354 -25.83 8.17 4.39
C GLU A 354 -27.09 7.81 5.18
N VAL A 355 -27.96 8.78 5.42
CA VAL A 355 -29.12 8.62 6.31
C VAL A 355 -30.41 9.10 5.69
N THR A 356 -31.52 8.55 6.19
CA THR A 356 -32.88 9.02 5.91
C THR A 356 -33.53 9.54 7.19
N ASP A 357 -34.74 10.07 7.08
CA ASP A 357 -35.55 10.50 8.21
C ASP A 357 -36.19 9.33 8.98
N GLN A 358 -36.06 8.09 8.50
CA GLN A 358 -36.79 6.92 9.04
C GLN A 358 -36.14 6.33 10.28
N LYS A 359 -34.80 6.22 10.30
CA LYS A 359 -34.05 5.54 11.37
C LYS A 359 -32.80 6.29 11.77
N TRP A 360 -32.41 6.11 13.03
CA TRP A 360 -31.08 6.48 13.50
C TRP A 360 -30.04 5.54 12.90
N LEU A 361 -28.97 6.11 12.36
CA LEU A 361 -27.85 5.35 11.83
C LEU A 361 -26.56 5.77 12.54
N GLU A 362 -25.66 4.81 12.72
CA GLU A 362 -24.35 5.07 13.29
C GLU A 362 -23.45 5.71 12.22
N ILE A 363 -22.87 6.85 12.54
CA ILE A 363 -21.66 7.32 11.88
C ILE A 363 -20.45 6.68 12.56
N SER A 364 -19.62 5.99 11.78
CA SER A 364 -18.39 5.35 12.26
C SER A 364 -17.20 5.83 11.45
N GLY A 365 -16.05 5.94 12.10
CA GLY A 365 -14.82 6.39 11.46
C GLY A 365 -13.67 6.52 12.44
N SER A 366 -12.54 7.04 11.96
CA SER A 366 -11.36 7.21 12.78
C SER A 366 -10.43 8.29 12.23
N PHE A 367 -9.48 8.74 13.05
CA PHE A 367 -8.43 9.63 12.59
C PHE A 367 -7.15 9.54 13.42
N ARG A 368 -6.08 10.18 12.91
CA ARG A 368 -4.79 10.36 13.58
C ARG A 368 -4.24 11.74 13.24
N ILE A 369 -3.64 12.41 14.21
CA ILE A 369 -2.95 13.69 14.03
C ILE A 369 -1.46 13.47 14.30
N GLU A 370 -0.61 13.88 13.37
CA GLU A 370 0.83 13.59 13.40
C GLU A 370 1.70 14.82 13.60
N LYS A 371 1.13 16.01 13.40
CA LYS A 371 1.78 17.29 13.64
C LYS A 371 0.98 18.04 14.69
N LYS A 372 1.67 18.70 15.63
CA LYS A 372 1.03 19.48 16.69
C LYS A 372 0.19 20.60 16.07
N PRO A 373 -1.14 20.55 16.18
CA PRO A 373 -1.99 21.63 15.70
C PRO A 373 -2.03 22.75 16.74
N ALA A 374 -2.21 23.99 16.28
CA ALA A 374 -2.52 25.12 17.15
C ALA A 374 -4.00 25.11 17.59
N LYS A 375 -4.89 24.60 16.73
CA LYS A 375 -6.34 24.64 16.95
C LYS A 375 -7.04 23.49 16.24
N VAL A 376 -7.87 22.73 16.97
CA VAL A 376 -8.70 21.66 16.39
C VAL A 376 -10.14 21.76 16.86
N GLN A 377 -11.05 21.88 15.91
CA GLN A 377 -12.48 21.84 16.12
C GLN A 377 -13.07 20.57 15.51
N ALA A 378 -13.78 19.76 16.31
CA ALA A 378 -14.60 18.67 15.80
C ALA A 378 -16.03 19.14 15.58
N TYR A 379 -16.65 18.79 14.45
CA TYR A 379 -18.03 19.15 14.17
C TYR A 379 -18.73 18.09 13.32
N VAL A 380 -20.04 17.98 13.52
CA VAL A 380 -20.92 17.12 12.71
C VAL A 380 -21.64 18.00 11.70
N HIS A 381 -21.71 17.60 10.45
CA HIS A 381 -22.38 18.37 9.40
C HIS A 381 -22.89 17.44 8.31
N GLY A 382 -23.55 17.96 7.29
CA GLY A 382 -24.02 17.09 6.23
C GLY A 382 -25.21 17.59 5.45
N PRO A 383 -26.43 17.35 5.96
CA PRO A 383 -27.58 17.27 5.08
C PRO A 383 -27.76 18.60 4.36
N ASP A 384 -28.41 18.56 3.20
CA ASP A 384 -28.61 19.74 2.36
C ASP A 384 -29.14 20.93 3.18
N ALA A 385 -28.81 22.14 2.73
CA ALA A 385 -29.27 23.35 3.40
C ALA A 385 -30.81 23.34 3.54
N GLY A 386 -31.31 23.79 4.70
CA GLY A 386 -32.73 23.77 5.04
C GLY A 386 -33.21 22.48 5.73
N LEU A 387 -32.40 21.42 5.78
CA LEU A 387 -32.71 20.19 6.51
C LEU A 387 -32.16 20.23 7.94
N ASP A 388 -32.97 19.73 8.87
CA ASP A 388 -32.58 19.57 10.26
C ASP A 388 -31.64 18.37 10.42
N LEU A 389 -30.68 18.51 11.34
CA LEU A 389 -29.72 17.46 11.70
C LEU A 389 -29.89 17.10 13.17
N LEU A 390 -30.03 15.81 13.46
CA LEU A 390 -30.14 15.27 14.80
C LEU A 390 -28.88 14.45 15.11
N VAL A 391 -28.22 14.73 16.24
CA VAL A 391 -26.98 14.05 16.67
C VAL A 391 -27.08 13.60 18.11
N ALA A 392 -26.81 12.34 18.39
CA ALA A 392 -26.79 11.77 19.74
C ALA A 392 -25.52 10.97 20.01
N GLY A 393 -25.03 11.04 21.25
CA GLY A 393 -23.97 10.17 21.74
C GLY A 393 -22.67 10.24 20.95
N LEU A 394 -22.19 11.44 20.55
CA LEU A 394 -20.90 11.58 19.88
C LEU A 394 -19.75 11.16 20.81
N HIS A 395 -19.02 10.15 20.39
CA HIS A 395 -17.85 9.61 21.06
C HIS A 395 -16.63 9.75 20.15
N ILE A 396 -15.59 10.39 20.68
CA ILE A 396 -14.26 10.39 20.09
C ILE A 396 -13.28 9.90 21.16
N PHE A 397 -12.55 8.82 20.92
CA PHE A 397 -11.68 8.24 21.96
C PHE A 397 -10.47 7.52 21.36
N PRO A 398 -9.30 7.54 22.03
CA PRO A 398 -8.11 6.87 21.54
C PRO A 398 -8.21 5.35 21.69
N VAL A 399 -7.76 4.63 20.65
CA VAL A 399 -7.82 3.17 20.58
C VAL A 399 -6.64 2.53 21.29
N ASP A 400 -6.90 1.52 22.14
CA ASP A 400 -5.86 0.67 22.69
C ASP A 400 -5.42 -0.39 21.68
N ARG A 401 -4.34 -0.10 20.96
CA ARG A 401 -3.75 -1.05 19.99
C ARG A 401 -3.25 -2.32 20.68
N HIS A 402 -2.65 -2.24 21.86
CA HIS A 402 -2.07 -3.40 22.54
C HIS A 402 -3.16 -4.33 23.09
N ALA A 403 -4.18 -3.79 23.77
CA ALA A 403 -5.33 -4.57 24.21
C ALA A 403 -6.06 -5.19 23.01
N ARG A 404 -6.21 -4.44 21.91
CA ARG A 404 -6.79 -4.98 20.67
C ARG A 404 -5.99 -6.16 20.12
N PHE A 405 -4.66 -6.04 19.99
CA PHE A 405 -3.83 -7.16 19.54
C PHE A 405 -3.94 -8.36 20.47
N SER A 406 -4.00 -8.12 21.77
CA SER A 406 -4.15 -9.17 22.78
C SER A 406 -5.51 -9.89 22.64
N HIS A 407 -6.59 -9.13 22.44
CA HIS A 407 -7.92 -9.67 22.15
C HIS A 407 -7.93 -10.48 20.84
N LEU A 408 -7.39 -9.95 19.74
CA LEU A 408 -7.32 -10.64 18.45
C LEU A 408 -6.49 -11.93 18.54
N LYS A 409 -5.42 -11.94 19.34
CA LYS A 409 -4.65 -13.15 19.63
C LYS A 409 -5.51 -14.20 20.33
N GLN A 410 -6.28 -13.82 21.35
CA GLN A 410 -7.21 -14.72 22.03
C GLN A 410 -8.32 -15.25 21.07
N GLN A 411 -8.87 -14.40 20.21
CA GLN A 411 -9.84 -14.82 19.20
C GLN A 411 -9.21 -15.79 18.20
N THR A 412 -7.94 -15.59 17.84
CA THR A 412 -7.19 -16.51 16.99
C THR A 412 -7.08 -17.87 17.65
N GLU A 413 -6.70 -17.95 18.93
CA GLU A 413 -6.66 -19.22 19.68
C GLU A 413 -8.02 -19.94 19.68
N LYS A 414 -9.13 -19.19 19.82
CA LYS A 414 -10.48 -19.78 19.95
C LYS A 414 -11.11 -20.19 18.62
N ILE A 415 -10.96 -19.34 17.60
CA ILE A 415 -11.73 -19.42 16.34
C ILE A 415 -10.88 -19.95 15.20
N ARG A 416 -9.58 -19.64 15.18
CA ARG A 416 -8.69 -19.93 14.04
C ARG A 416 -7.71 -21.08 14.31
N LYS A 417 -7.54 -21.48 15.56
CA LYS A 417 -6.70 -22.64 15.93
C LYS A 417 -7.54 -23.86 16.27
N ARG A 418 -6.96 -25.03 16.01
CA ARG A 418 -7.51 -26.34 16.34
C ARG A 418 -6.39 -27.23 16.89
N ASP A 419 -6.79 -28.19 17.70
CA ASP A 419 -5.89 -29.23 18.19
C ASP A 419 -5.54 -30.20 17.06
N LEU A 420 -4.24 -30.39 16.83
CA LEU A 420 -3.70 -31.43 15.99
C LEU A 420 -3.27 -32.59 16.88
N ILE A 421 -3.86 -33.77 16.64
CA ILE A 421 -3.46 -35.02 17.28
C ILE A 421 -2.54 -35.78 16.32
N LEU A 422 -1.28 -35.94 16.70
CA LEU A 422 -0.33 -36.78 15.98
C LEU A 422 -0.20 -38.14 16.67
N LYS A 423 -0.40 -39.21 15.91
CA LYS A 423 -0.19 -40.59 16.35
C LYS A 423 1.09 -41.14 15.74
N PHE A 424 2.02 -41.53 16.58
CA PHE A 424 3.29 -42.14 16.15
C PHE A 424 3.25 -43.64 16.45
N THR A 425 3.64 -44.45 15.46
CA THR A 425 3.85 -45.89 15.61
C THR A 425 5.29 -46.17 15.20
N SER A 426 5.98 -47.02 15.97
CA SER A 426 7.38 -47.36 15.74
C SER A 426 7.59 -48.81 16.14
N ASP A 427 8.00 -49.65 15.18
CA ASP A 427 8.30 -51.07 15.41
C ASP A 427 9.77 -51.29 15.82
N SER A 428 10.60 -50.25 15.76
CA SER A 428 12.07 -50.37 15.83
C SER A 428 12.76 -49.43 16.84
N TRP A 429 12.06 -48.44 17.40
CA TRP A 429 12.66 -47.46 18.33
C TRP A 429 11.70 -47.09 19.47
N PRO A 430 12.18 -46.93 20.73
CA PRO A 430 11.37 -46.43 21.83
C PRO A 430 10.86 -45.02 21.57
N LEU A 431 9.55 -44.80 21.62
CA LEU A 431 8.94 -43.48 21.44
C LEU A 431 9.12 -42.55 22.67
N VAL A 432 9.55 -43.10 23.80
CA VAL A 432 9.73 -42.38 25.07
C VAL A 432 11.11 -41.71 25.07
N GLY A 433 11.14 -40.40 25.31
CA GLY A 433 12.38 -39.60 25.40
C GLY A 433 12.80 -38.87 24.12
N ASN A 434 12.09 -39.08 23.00
CA ASN A 434 12.37 -38.39 21.74
C ASN A 434 11.52 -37.11 21.59
N SER A 435 12.14 -36.00 21.18
CA SER A 435 11.44 -34.74 20.88
C SER A 435 10.97 -34.71 19.42
N VAL A 436 9.69 -34.39 19.20
CA VAL A 436 9.14 -34.12 17.87
C VAL A 436 9.07 -32.62 17.65
N LYS A 437 9.65 -32.12 16.54
CA LYS A 437 9.50 -30.72 16.11
C LYS A 437 8.54 -30.66 14.92
N ILE A 438 7.49 -29.86 15.06
CA ILE A 438 6.49 -29.60 14.01
C ILE A 438 6.69 -28.16 13.55
N ARG A 439 6.80 -27.97 12.23
CA ARG A 439 6.90 -26.64 11.62
C ARG A 439 5.81 -26.52 10.56
N GLN A 440 4.96 -25.50 10.68
CA GLN A 440 4.09 -25.08 9.58
C GLN A 440 4.97 -24.50 8.47
N THR A 441 4.85 -25.04 7.25
CA THR A 441 5.65 -24.67 6.09
C THR A 441 4.91 -23.71 5.15
N GLU A 442 3.59 -23.78 5.10
CA GLU A 442 2.76 -23.00 4.18
C GLU A 442 1.40 -22.60 4.80
N ASN A 443 0.79 -21.55 4.25
CA ASN A 443 -0.59 -21.16 4.51
C ASN A 443 -1.50 -21.70 3.39
N SER A 444 -2.73 -22.11 3.72
CA SER A 444 -3.70 -22.61 2.73
C SER A 444 -4.50 -21.51 2.03
N PHE A 445 -4.56 -20.31 2.60
CA PHE A 445 -5.31 -19.18 2.04
C PHE A 445 -4.37 -18.22 1.30
N PRO A 446 -4.89 -17.43 0.32
CA PRO A 446 -4.10 -16.41 -0.34
C PRO A 446 -3.58 -15.36 0.63
N PHE A 447 -2.25 -15.28 0.78
CA PHE A 447 -1.58 -14.24 1.54
C PHE A 447 -0.37 -13.76 0.76
N GLY A 448 -0.44 -12.52 0.29
CA GLY A 448 0.49 -11.99 -0.68
C GLY A 448 0.86 -10.53 -0.46
N SER A 449 1.81 -10.08 -1.27
CA SER A 449 2.20 -8.67 -1.39
C SER A 449 2.24 -8.27 -2.86
N CYS A 450 2.20 -6.97 -3.10
CA CYS A 450 2.60 -6.39 -4.38
C CYS A 450 4.11 -6.54 -4.57
N ILE A 451 4.52 -6.85 -5.81
CA ILE A 451 5.91 -6.92 -6.25
C ILE A 451 6.07 -6.18 -7.59
N ASN A 452 7.25 -5.63 -7.84
CA ASN A 452 7.66 -5.10 -9.13
C ASN A 452 9.05 -5.63 -9.51
N THR A 453 9.52 -5.36 -10.74
CA THR A 453 10.82 -5.85 -11.24
C THR A 453 12.02 -5.44 -10.37
N ARG A 454 11.98 -4.26 -9.74
CA ARG A 454 13.06 -3.80 -8.86
C ARG A 454 13.06 -4.50 -7.50
N ASP A 455 11.88 -4.96 -7.05
CA ASP A 455 11.78 -5.68 -5.78
C ASP A 455 12.47 -7.05 -5.89
N VAL A 456 12.33 -7.73 -7.03
CA VAL A 456 12.94 -9.06 -7.26
C VAL A 456 14.46 -8.99 -7.49
N ASP A 457 15.01 -7.82 -7.77
CA ASP A 457 16.47 -7.57 -7.77
C ASP A 457 17.05 -7.53 -6.34
N ASN A 458 16.21 -7.34 -5.32
CA ASN A 458 16.63 -7.31 -3.94
C ASN A 458 16.53 -8.70 -3.31
N GLU A 459 17.66 -9.40 -3.19
CA GLU A 459 17.74 -10.76 -2.64
C GLU A 459 17.13 -10.88 -1.22
N ASP A 460 17.23 -9.86 -0.37
CA ASP A 460 16.63 -9.90 0.97
C ASP A 460 15.11 -9.80 0.91
N PHE A 461 14.61 -8.95 0.02
CA PHE A 461 13.19 -8.88 -0.26
C PHE A 461 12.71 -10.20 -0.82
N VAL A 462 13.42 -10.79 -1.78
CA VAL A 462 13.10 -12.11 -2.35
C VAL A 462 13.06 -13.19 -1.27
N ASP A 463 14.06 -13.24 -0.39
CA ASP A 463 14.12 -14.20 0.71
C ASP A 463 12.94 -14.00 1.69
N PHE A 464 12.72 -12.77 2.13
CA PHE A 464 11.59 -12.44 3.00
C PHE A 464 10.24 -12.77 2.33
N PHE A 465 10.06 -12.36 1.09
CA PHE A 465 8.83 -12.53 0.34
C PHE A 465 8.52 -14.02 0.16
N SER A 466 9.50 -14.79 -0.32
CA SER A 466 9.35 -16.24 -0.57
C SER A 466 9.11 -17.04 0.72
N LYS A 467 9.60 -16.55 1.87
CA LYS A 467 9.37 -17.18 3.18
C LYS A 467 8.00 -16.88 3.78
N ASN A 468 7.40 -15.73 3.46
CA ASN A 468 6.23 -15.22 4.17
C ASN A 468 4.94 -15.19 3.32
N PHE A 469 5.04 -15.17 2.00
CA PHE A 469 3.90 -15.04 1.10
C PHE A 469 3.80 -16.21 0.12
N ASN A 470 2.56 -16.61 -0.18
CA ASN A 470 2.24 -17.64 -1.16
C ASN A 470 1.49 -17.08 -2.39
N TRP A 471 1.24 -15.76 -2.41
CA TRP A 471 0.61 -15.04 -3.51
C TRP A 471 1.34 -13.73 -3.84
N ALA A 472 1.22 -13.28 -5.08
CA ALA A 472 1.74 -12.02 -5.58
C ALA A 472 0.68 -11.26 -6.39
N VAL A 473 0.86 -9.94 -6.47
CA VAL A 473 0.24 -9.06 -7.48
C VAL A 473 1.35 -8.19 -8.07
N PHE A 474 1.31 -7.91 -9.37
CA PHE A 474 2.31 -7.07 -10.00
C PHE A 474 1.88 -5.61 -9.91
N GLY A 475 2.82 -4.70 -9.62
CA GLY A 475 2.49 -3.30 -9.34
C GLY A 475 1.93 -2.58 -10.55
N ASN A 476 2.58 -2.73 -11.72
CA ASN A 476 2.13 -2.08 -12.96
C ASN A 476 2.30 -2.98 -14.19
N GLU A 477 3.10 -4.04 -14.09
CA GLU A 477 3.60 -4.82 -15.21
C GLU A 477 2.47 -5.51 -16.00
N LEU A 478 1.31 -5.72 -15.36
CA LEU A 478 0.11 -6.24 -16.03
C LEU A 478 -0.93 -5.18 -16.43
N LYS A 479 -0.72 -3.89 -16.13
CA LYS A 479 -1.63 -2.81 -16.53
C LYS A 479 -1.50 -2.51 -18.02
N TRP A 480 -2.59 -2.12 -18.68
CA TRP A 480 -2.58 -1.91 -20.14
C TRP A 480 -1.64 -0.81 -20.58
N VAL A 481 -1.62 0.33 -19.85
CA VAL A 481 -0.69 1.43 -20.11
C VAL A 481 0.79 1.03 -20.02
N TRP A 482 1.13 0.03 -19.20
CA TRP A 482 2.51 -0.48 -19.07
C TRP A 482 2.87 -1.46 -20.18
N MET A 483 1.92 -2.35 -20.52
CA MET A 483 2.12 -3.34 -21.58
C MET A 483 2.05 -2.77 -22.99
N GLU A 484 1.27 -1.71 -23.22
CA GLU A 484 1.09 -1.11 -24.55
C GLU A 484 0.97 0.42 -24.45
N PRO A 485 2.07 1.12 -24.07
CA PRO A 485 2.07 2.57 -23.93
C PRO A 485 1.79 3.29 -25.26
N ARG A 486 2.16 2.67 -26.39
CA ARG A 486 1.88 3.11 -27.76
C ARG A 486 1.29 1.93 -28.55
N LYS A 487 0.31 2.20 -29.43
CA LYS A 487 -0.40 1.16 -30.21
C LYS A 487 0.62 0.27 -30.93
N GLY A 488 0.60 -1.04 -30.65
CA GLY A 488 1.51 -2.03 -31.23
C GLY A 488 2.92 -2.11 -30.62
N GLU A 489 3.31 -1.21 -29.71
CA GLU A 489 4.57 -1.29 -28.96
C GLU A 489 4.36 -2.10 -27.67
N LEU A 490 4.33 -3.43 -27.80
CA LEU A 490 4.03 -4.33 -26.68
C LEU A 490 5.26 -4.66 -25.81
N ASN A 491 5.09 -4.58 -24.48
CA ASN A 491 6.06 -4.98 -23.48
C ASN A 491 5.49 -6.08 -22.56
N TYR A 492 5.78 -7.34 -22.87
CA TYR A 492 5.46 -8.47 -22.00
C TYR A 492 6.62 -8.88 -21.09
N LYS A 493 7.83 -8.38 -21.35
CA LYS A 493 9.06 -8.84 -20.72
C LYS A 493 8.98 -8.73 -19.20
N ASP A 494 8.54 -7.57 -18.70
CA ASP A 494 8.51 -7.30 -17.25
C ASP A 494 7.52 -8.23 -16.53
N ALA A 495 6.34 -8.45 -17.11
CA ALA A 495 5.33 -9.35 -16.55
C ALA A 495 5.74 -10.82 -16.62
N GLU A 496 6.38 -11.24 -17.72
CA GLU A 496 6.90 -12.60 -17.88
C GLU A 496 8.05 -12.89 -16.92
N GLU A 497 8.93 -11.91 -16.66
CA GLU A 497 9.98 -12.03 -15.65
C GLU A 497 9.42 -12.26 -14.24
N LEU A 498 8.46 -11.44 -13.82
CA LEU A 498 7.82 -11.58 -12.50
C LEU A 498 7.00 -12.87 -12.39
N LEU A 499 6.33 -13.29 -13.47
CA LEU A 499 5.58 -14.54 -13.49
C LEU A 499 6.51 -15.74 -13.38
N ASN A 500 7.63 -15.76 -14.10
CA ASN A 500 8.63 -16.82 -14.02
C ASN A 500 9.26 -16.87 -12.62
N PHE A 501 9.55 -15.71 -12.01
CA PHE A 501 9.97 -15.62 -10.62
C PHE A 501 8.95 -16.30 -9.68
N CYS A 502 7.66 -15.97 -9.80
CA CYS A 502 6.60 -16.54 -8.99
C CYS A 502 6.46 -18.06 -9.20
N ILE A 503 6.47 -18.53 -10.45
CA ILE A 503 6.41 -19.96 -10.80
C ILE A 503 7.58 -20.72 -10.18
N SER A 504 8.81 -20.20 -10.28
CA SER A 504 10.01 -20.84 -9.70
C SER A 504 9.93 -21.05 -8.19
N ARG A 505 9.04 -20.32 -7.51
CA ARG A 505 8.85 -20.30 -6.05
C ARG A 505 7.50 -20.84 -5.61
N ASN A 506 6.71 -21.39 -6.54
CA ASN A 506 5.36 -21.89 -6.27
C ASN A 506 4.44 -20.80 -5.66
N ILE A 507 4.60 -19.56 -6.12
CA ILE A 507 3.80 -18.39 -5.71
C ILE A 507 2.70 -18.17 -6.75
N GLN A 508 1.46 -18.09 -6.30
CA GLN A 508 0.31 -17.82 -7.18
C GLN A 508 0.19 -16.33 -7.46
N VAL A 509 -0.39 -15.96 -8.61
CA VAL A 509 -0.45 -14.55 -9.03
C VAL A 509 -1.90 -14.11 -9.27
N ARG A 510 -2.24 -12.92 -8.75
CA ARG A 510 -3.44 -12.16 -9.15
C ARG A 510 -3.05 -11.22 -10.30
N GLY A 511 -3.73 -11.32 -11.43
CA GLY A 511 -3.58 -10.42 -12.56
C GLY A 511 -4.24 -9.07 -12.29
N HIS A 512 -3.43 -8.05 -12.03
CA HIS A 512 -3.88 -6.69 -11.80
C HIS A 512 -3.29 -5.76 -12.88
N CYS A 513 -4.09 -5.23 -13.79
CA CYS A 513 -5.50 -5.53 -14.06
C CYS A 513 -5.72 -5.57 -15.58
N ILE A 514 -6.89 -6.04 -16.03
CA ILE A 514 -7.18 -6.04 -17.48
C ILE A 514 -7.42 -4.60 -17.95
N PHE A 515 -8.31 -3.88 -17.26
CA PHE A 515 -8.69 -2.48 -17.53
C PHE A 515 -8.71 -1.60 -16.26
N GLU A 516 -8.49 -0.30 -16.45
CA GLU A 516 -8.69 0.76 -15.44
C GLU A 516 -9.67 1.81 -16.00
N GLU A 517 -10.65 2.22 -15.19
CA GLU A 517 -11.77 3.07 -15.66
C GLU A 517 -11.51 4.57 -15.60
N ALA A 518 -10.56 5.01 -14.77
CA ALA A 518 -10.21 6.41 -14.68
C ALA A 518 -9.52 6.86 -15.98
N GLU A 519 -10.04 7.88 -16.66
CA GLU A 519 -9.46 8.37 -17.92
C GLU A 519 -7.97 8.73 -17.78
N SER A 520 -7.53 9.22 -16.62
CA SER A 520 -6.12 9.50 -16.34
C SER A 520 -5.21 8.26 -16.33
N ALA A 521 -5.78 7.07 -16.11
CA ALA A 521 -5.07 5.79 -16.15
C ALA A 521 -5.09 5.16 -17.57
N VAL A 522 -5.93 5.66 -18.47
CA VAL A 522 -6.00 5.18 -19.87
C VAL A 522 -4.93 5.89 -20.71
N GLN A 523 -4.15 5.09 -21.44
CA GLN A 523 -3.06 5.58 -22.28
C GLN A 523 -3.56 6.45 -23.44
N SER A 524 -2.72 7.38 -23.89
CA SER A 524 -3.11 8.45 -24.83
C SER A 524 -3.71 7.94 -26.13
N TRP A 525 -3.16 6.87 -26.70
CA TRP A 525 -3.65 6.36 -27.98
C TRP A 525 -5.04 5.71 -27.86
N VAL A 526 -5.37 5.06 -26.75
CA VAL A 526 -6.72 4.51 -26.49
C VAL A 526 -7.70 5.66 -26.23
N ARG A 527 -7.30 6.69 -25.47
CA ARG A 527 -8.12 7.90 -25.31
C ARG A 527 -8.41 8.60 -26.63
N GLY A 528 -7.47 8.54 -27.58
CA GLY A 528 -7.67 9.06 -28.93
C GLY A 528 -8.76 8.35 -29.74
N LEU A 529 -9.18 7.14 -29.34
CA LEU A 529 -10.24 6.36 -30.00
C LEU A 529 -11.63 6.62 -29.44
N LYS A 530 -11.78 7.49 -28.43
CA LYS A 530 -13.03 7.65 -27.68
C LYS A 530 -14.26 8.02 -28.51
N GLU A 531 -14.06 8.73 -29.62
CA GLU A 531 -15.12 9.12 -30.56
C GLU A 531 -15.40 8.04 -31.64
N ASP A 532 -14.51 7.05 -31.79
CA ASP A 532 -14.66 5.94 -32.72
C ASP A 532 -14.96 4.65 -31.95
N LYS A 533 -16.26 4.41 -31.76
CA LYS A 533 -16.76 3.24 -31.02
C LYS A 533 -16.24 1.91 -31.58
N TYR A 534 -16.05 1.79 -32.90
CA TYR A 534 -15.61 0.54 -33.51
C TYR A 534 -14.14 0.29 -33.25
N GLU A 535 -13.28 1.29 -33.46
CA GLU A 535 -11.85 1.17 -33.16
C GLU A 535 -11.58 0.99 -31.67
N LEU A 536 -12.33 1.67 -30.80
CA LEU A 536 -12.21 1.50 -29.35
C LEU A 536 -12.65 0.10 -28.90
N MET A 537 -13.76 -0.42 -29.44
CA MET A 537 -14.20 -1.79 -29.13
C MET A 537 -13.16 -2.81 -29.60
N SER A 538 -12.64 -2.66 -30.82
CA SER A 538 -11.57 -3.51 -31.36
C SER A 538 -10.33 -3.49 -30.46
N ALA A 539 -9.91 -2.33 -29.96
CA ALA A 539 -8.79 -2.22 -29.02
C ALA A 539 -9.06 -2.96 -27.70
N VAL A 540 -10.27 -2.85 -27.15
CA VAL A 540 -10.70 -3.56 -25.93
C VAL A 540 -10.71 -5.08 -26.13
N GLU A 541 -11.24 -5.56 -27.25
CA GLU A 541 -11.28 -6.98 -27.59
C GLU A 541 -9.87 -7.56 -27.80
N ASN A 542 -9.00 -6.83 -28.51
CA ASN A 542 -7.60 -7.22 -28.69
C ASN A 542 -6.87 -7.31 -27.35
N ARG A 543 -7.05 -6.31 -26.47
CA ARG A 543 -6.48 -6.32 -25.11
C ARG A 543 -6.92 -7.54 -24.31
N LEU A 544 -8.21 -7.86 -24.33
CA LEU A 544 -8.76 -9.05 -23.66
C LEU A 544 -8.12 -10.32 -24.21
N SER A 545 -8.15 -10.49 -25.53
CA SER A 545 -7.63 -11.67 -26.23
C SER A 545 -6.15 -11.89 -25.96
N ASP A 546 -5.32 -10.86 -26.17
CA ASP A 546 -3.87 -10.94 -26.04
C ASP A 546 -3.44 -11.29 -24.62
N LEU A 547 -4.06 -10.63 -23.63
CA LEU A 547 -3.71 -10.84 -22.24
C LEU A 547 -4.15 -12.23 -21.75
N LEU A 548 -5.42 -12.55 -21.93
CA LEU A 548 -6.00 -13.76 -21.33
C LEU A 548 -5.57 -15.03 -22.05
N THR A 549 -5.36 -14.98 -23.37
CA THR A 549 -4.82 -16.14 -24.10
C THR A 549 -3.36 -16.41 -23.71
N ARG A 550 -2.53 -15.37 -23.59
CA ARG A 550 -1.10 -15.51 -23.22
C ARG A 550 -0.91 -16.08 -21.82
N TYR A 551 -1.76 -15.67 -20.88
CA TYR A 551 -1.63 -16.01 -19.46
C TYR A 551 -2.66 -17.04 -18.97
N ASN A 552 -3.42 -17.66 -19.89
CA ASN A 552 -4.44 -18.66 -19.58
C ASN A 552 -3.91 -19.71 -18.59
N GLY A 553 -4.58 -19.83 -17.45
CA GLY A 553 -4.27 -20.81 -16.40
C GLY A 553 -3.05 -20.46 -15.53
N LYS A 554 -2.26 -19.44 -15.89
CA LYS A 554 -1.06 -19.00 -15.16
C LYS A 554 -1.41 -17.98 -14.07
N LEU A 555 -2.38 -17.11 -14.31
CA LEU A 555 -2.89 -16.15 -13.32
C LEU A 555 -4.20 -16.68 -12.74
N LYS A 556 -4.29 -16.82 -11.41
CA LYS A 556 -5.44 -17.51 -10.78
C LYS A 556 -6.63 -16.59 -10.58
N HIS A 557 -6.36 -15.31 -10.33
CA HIS A 557 -7.38 -14.27 -10.21
C HIS A 557 -7.11 -13.18 -11.23
N TYR A 558 -8.14 -12.47 -11.67
CA TYR A 558 -8.01 -11.21 -12.40
C TYR A 558 -8.85 -10.12 -11.77
N ASP A 559 -8.26 -8.96 -11.54
CA ASP A 559 -9.02 -7.72 -11.41
C ASP A 559 -9.40 -7.29 -12.84
N VAL A 560 -10.68 -7.48 -13.19
CA VAL A 560 -11.12 -7.37 -14.58
C VAL A 560 -11.23 -5.92 -15.01
N ASN A 561 -12.05 -5.15 -14.32
CA ASN A 561 -12.25 -3.74 -14.60
C ASN A 561 -12.11 -2.98 -13.29
N ASN A 562 -10.96 -2.34 -13.11
CA ASN A 562 -10.55 -1.74 -11.85
C ASN A 562 -11.21 -0.35 -11.69
N GLU A 563 -11.70 -0.07 -10.48
CA GLU A 563 -12.14 1.28 -10.05
C GLU A 563 -13.39 1.83 -10.75
N MET A 564 -14.36 0.95 -11.02
CA MET A 564 -15.62 1.27 -11.69
C MET A 564 -16.51 2.28 -10.95
N LEU A 565 -16.33 2.48 -9.64
CA LEU A 565 -16.99 3.56 -8.90
C LEU A 565 -16.37 4.93 -9.17
N HIS A 566 -15.11 4.98 -9.62
CA HIS A 566 -14.33 6.22 -9.73
C HIS A 566 -14.16 6.71 -11.17
N GLY A 567 -14.41 5.86 -12.16
CA GLY A 567 -14.41 6.20 -13.58
C GLY A 567 -15.42 5.37 -14.37
N SER A 568 -15.66 5.77 -15.62
CA SER A 568 -16.62 5.15 -16.53
C SER A 568 -16.16 5.22 -17.99
N PHE A 569 -14.85 5.37 -18.24
CA PHE A 569 -14.32 5.62 -19.58
C PHE A 569 -14.85 4.64 -20.63
N TYR A 570 -14.81 3.33 -20.37
CA TYR A 570 -15.30 2.36 -21.37
C TYR A 570 -16.82 2.38 -21.47
N GLN A 571 -17.51 2.52 -20.35
CA GLN A 571 -18.98 2.57 -20.31
C GLN A 571 -19.55 3.76 -21.09
N ASP A 572 -18.94 4.93 -20.94
CA ASP A 572 -19.41 6.19 -21.54
C ASP A 572 -19.27 6.17 -23.07
N HIS A 573 -18.27 5.48 -23.61
CA HIS A 573 -17.99 5.47 -25.06
C HIS A 573 -18.47 4.18 -25.76
N LEU A 574 -18.52 3.03 -25.07
CA LEU A 574 -18.96 1.75 -25.66
C LEU A 574 -20.39 1.37 -25.29
N GLY A 575 -20.96 1.98 -24.25
CA GLY A 575 -22.33 1.76 -23.76
C GLY A 575 -22.39 0.92 -22.49
N LYS A 576 -23.54 0.96 -21.81
CA LYS A 576 -23.76 0.39 -20.47
C LYS A 576 -23.38 -1.09 -20.32
N ASP A 577 -23.59 -1.89 -21.36
CA ASP A 577 -23.41 -3.35 -21.30
C ASP A 577 -21.94 -3.78 -21.34
N ILE A 578 -21.00 -2.85 -21.64
CA ILE A 578 -19.58 -3.18 -21.83
C ILE A 578 -18.95 -3.83 -20.61
N ARG A 579 -19.30 -3.39 -19.40
CA ARG A 579 -18.71 -3.91 -18.17
C ARG A 579 -19.05 -5.39 -18.00
N ALA A 580 -20.32 -5.75 -18.15
CA ALA A 580 -20.74 -7.15 -18.09
C ALA A 580 -20.13 -7.99 -19.23
N ASN A 581 -20.03 -7.43 -20.44
CA ASN A 581 -19.45 -8.13 -21.59
C ASN A 581 -17.95 -8.41 -21.42
N ILE A 582 -17.19 -7.47 -20.86
CA ILE A 582 -15.77 -7.68 -20.55
C ILE A 582 -15.59 -8.86 -19.59
N PHE A 583 -16.43 -8.97 -18.54
CA PHE A 583 -16.38 -10.12 -17.62
C PHE A 583 -16.74 -11.44 -18.31
N LYS A 584 -17.78 -11.46 -19.15
CA LYS A 584 -18.20 -12.66 -19.91
C LYS A 584 -17.08 -13.13 -20.83
N ASN A 585 -16.52 -12.21 -21.62
CA ASN A 585 -15.43 -12.50 -22.55
C ASN A 585 -14.18 -12.95 -21.80
N ALA A 586 -13.87 -12.31 -20.67
CA ALA A 586 -12.73 -12.70 -19.85
C ALA A 586 -12.86 -14.15 -19.35
N LYS A 587 -14.05 -14.55 -18.91
CA LYS A 587 -14.31 -15.92 -18.46
C LYS A 587 -14.26 -16.94 -19.59
N GLN A 588 -14.63 -16.55 -20.81
CA GLN A 588 -14.53 -17.42 -21.98
C GLN A 588 -13.06 -17.67 -22.37
N LEU A 589 -12.22 -16.62 -22.32
CA LEU A 589 -10.81 -16.69 -22.70
C LEU A 589 -9.94 -17.39 -21.65
N ASP A 590 -10.25 -17.23 -20.36
CA ASP A 590 -9.66 -18.03 -19.27
C ASP A 590 -10.74 -18.57 -18.32
N PRO A 591 -11.30 -19.76 -18.61
CA PRO A 591 -12.32 -20.40 -17.77
C PRO A 591 -11.81 -20.79 -16.38
N SER A 592 -10.50 -20.89 -16.17
CA SER A 592 -9.90 -21.31 -14.90
C SER A 592 -9.76 -20.19 -13.89
N ALA A 593 -9.72 -18.93 -14.36
CA ALA A 593 -9.55 -17.78 -13.49
C ALA A 593 -10.82 -17.41 -12.73
N ILE A 594 -10.64 -16.91 -11.49
CA ILE A 594 -11.68 -16.26 -10.71
C ILE A 594 -11.63 -14.75 -11.01
N LEU A 595 -12.75 -14.19 -11.43
CA LEU A 595 -12.84 -12.79 -11.85
C LEU A 595 -13.30 -11.90 -10.71
N PHE A 596 -12.53 -10.85 -10.43
CA PHE A 596 -12.78 -9.91 -9.36
C PHE A 596 -13.26 -8.58 -9.92
N VAL A 597 -14.30 -8.02 -9.28
CA VAL A 597 -14.45 -6.57 -9.19
C VAL A 597 -13.40 -6.04 -8.21
N ASN A 598 -12.87 -4.84 -8.38
CA ASN A 598 -11.87 -4.30 -7.45
C ASN A 598 -11.98 -2.78 -7.35
N ASP A 599 -12.12 -2.26 -6.14
CA ASP A 599 -12.29 -0.82 -5.92
C ASP A 599 -11.72 -0.35 -4.56
N TYR A 600 -11.48 0.96 -4.43
CA TYR A 600 -10.90 1.57 -3.24
C TYR A 600 -11.88 2.50 -2.51
N HIS A 601 -11.54 2.84 -1.26
CA HIS A 601 -12.37 3.67 -0.39
C HIS A 601 -13.81 3.15 -0.21
N VAL A 602 -14.02 1.84 -0.35
CA VAL A 602 -15.33 1.19 -0.20
C VAL A 602 -15.62 0.96 1.29
N GLU A 603 -14.62 0.48 2.00
CA GLU A 603 -14.61 0.14 3.42
C GLU A 603 -14.56 1.37 4.34
N GLU A 604 -14.17 2.53 3.81
CA GLU A 604 -13.93 3.73 4.58
C GLU A 604 -14.97 4.82 4.27
N GLY A 605 -15.86 5.11 5.23
CA GLY A 605 -16.67 6.34 5.25
C GLY A 605 -15.84 7.63 5.41
N ARG A 606 -14.53 7.60 5.15
CA ARG A 606 -13.64 8.72 5.44
C ARG A 606 -13.28 9.54 4.23
N THR A 607 -13.44 9.02 3.01
CA THR A 607 -13.11 9.85 1.85
C THR A 607 -14.23 10.85 1.59
N CYS A 608 -13.84 12.08 1.26
CA CYS A 608 -14.76 13.06 0.69
C CYS A 608 -15.26 12.63 -0.70
N ASP A 609 -14.83 11.45 -1.17
CA ASP A 609 -15.29 10.88 -2.41
C ASP A 609 -16.79 10.56 -2.28
N SER A 610 -17.59 11.35 -2.99
CA SER A 610 -19.02 11.08 -3.14
C SER A 610 -19.28 9.96 -4.14
N ARG A 611 -18.28 9.56 -4.92
CA ARG A 611 -18.40 8.52 -5.95
C ARG A 611 -18.46 7.13 -5.32
N SER A 612 -17.67 6.88 -4.27
CA SER A 612 -17.61 5.57 -3.60
C SER A 612 -18.36 5.54 -2.25
N SER A 613 -19.06 4.42 -2.04
CA SER A 613 -19.57 3.96 -0.75
C SER A 613 -19.75 2.44 -0.82
N LEU A 614 -19.79 1.80 0.35
CA LEU A 614 -20.09 0.38 0.46
C LEU A 614 -21.40 -0.02 -0.23
N ASP A 615 -22.46 0.77 -0.02
CA ASP A 615 -23.78 0.54 -0.65
C ASP A 615 -23.72 0.63 -2.17
N LYS A 616 -23.06 1.67 -2.72
CA LYS A 616 -22.89 1.81 -4.17
C LYS A 616 -22.08 0.66 -4.77
N TYR A 617 -21.10 0.16 -4.03
CA TYR A 617 -20.32 -0.98 -4.49
C TYR A 617 -21.17 -2.25 -4.56
N ILE A 618 -21.99 -2.49 -3.53
CA ILE A 618 -22.94 -3.62 -3.51
C ILE A 618 -23.93 -3.49 -4.68
N GLU A 619 -24.57 -2.34 -4.85
CA GLU A 619 -25.50 -2.09 -5.96
C GLU A 619 -24.83 -2.34 -7.32
N HIS A 620 -23.60 -1.87 -7.49
CA HIS A 620 -22.84 -2.07 -8.72
C HIS A 620 -22.51 -3.54 -9.01
N ILE A 621 -22.17 -4.31 -7.97
CA ILE A 621 -21.88 -5.75 -8.09
C ILE A 621 -23.15 -6.51 -8.47
N ILE A 622 -24.28 -6.18 -7.83
CA ILE A 622 -25.58 -6.78 -8.13
C ILE A 622 -25.97 -6.49 -9.59
N ASP A 623 -25.86 -5.25 -10.06
CA ASP A 623 -26.15 -4.87 -11.45
C ASP A 623 -25.30 -5.69 -12.46
N LEU A 624 -24.01 -5.88 -12.20
CA LEU A 624 -23.15 -6.73 -13.03
C LEU A 624 -23.62 -8.19 -13.04
N GLN A 625 -23.96 -8.75 -11.88
CA GLN A 625 -24.45 -10.12 -11.75
C GLN A 625 -25.79 -10.32 -12.46
N GLU A 626 -26.72 -9.36 -12.35
CA GLU A 626 -28.02 -9.37 -13.03
C GLU A 626 -27.85 -9.30 -14.56
N GLN A 627 -26.84 -8.58 -15.05
CA GLN A 627 -26.46 -8.57 -16.47
C GLN A 627 -25.72 -9.84 -16.92
N GLY A 628 -25.48 -10.81 -16.02
CA GLY A 628 -24.85 -12.09 -16.30
C GLY A 628 -23.32 -12.07 -16.33
N ALA A 629 -22.69 -11.08 -15.69
CA ALA A 629 -21.24 -11.07 -15.51
C ALA A 629 -20.81 -12.17 -14.51
N PRO A 630 -19.85 -13.05 -14.86
CA PRO A 630 -19.36 -14.10 -13.96
C PRO A 630 -18.39 -13.54 -12.89
N VAL A 631 -18.91 -12.67 -12.00
CA VAL A 631 -18.15 -12.13 -10.85
C VAL A 631 -17.92 -13.26 -9.83
N GLY A 632 -16.66 -13.65 -9.67
CA GLY A 632 -16.23 -14.72 -8.76
C GLY A 632 -15.63 -14.22 -7.45
N GLY A 633 -15.36 -12.92 -7.32
CA GLY A 633 -14.81 -12.33 -6.10
C GLY A 633 -15.00 -10.82 -6.01
N ILE A 634 -14.97 -10.31 -4.77
CA ILE A 634 -15.09 -8.89 -4.44
C ILE A 634 -13.74 -8.40 -3.92
N GLY A 635 -13.14 -7.44 -4.61
CA GLY A 635 -11.85 -6.84 -4.28
C GLY A 635 -12.02 -5.51 -3.55
N ILE A 636 -11.45 -5.44 -2.34
CA ILE A 636 -11.39 -4.23 -1.52
C ILE A 636 -9.91 -3.86 -1.42
N GLN A 637 -9.51 -2.75 -2.06
CA GLN A 637 -8.09 -2.40 -2.18
C GLN A 637 -7.40 -2.12 -0.83
N GLY A 638 -8.15 -1.68 0.19
CA GLY A 638 -7.59 -1.50 1.54
C GLY A 638 -6.78 -0.21 1.73
N HIS A 639 -6.93 0.78 0.83
CA HIS A 639 -6.27 2.08 0.90
C HIS A 639 -6.85 2.95 2.03
N MET A 640 -6.44 2.65 3.27
CA MET A 640 -6.90 3.32 4.48
C MET A 640 -5.76 4.05 5.19
N ASN A 641 -5.98 5.32 5.56
CA ASN A 641 -4.99 6.13 6.26
C ASN A 641 -4.89 5.82 7.76
N SER A 642 -5.96 5.33 8.39
CA SER A 642 -5.99 5.02 9.83
C SER A 642 -6.91 3.83 10.08
N PRO A 643 -6.51 2.61 9.69
CA PRO A 643 -7.40 1.46 9.71
C PRO A 643 -7.84 1.14 11.14
N VAL A 644 -9.15 0.97 11.31
CA VAL A 644 -9.77 0.58 12.57
C VAL A 644 -10.56 -0.69 12.31
N GLY A 645 -10.11 -1.79 12.92
CA GLY A 645 -10.58 -3.11 12.49
C GLY A 645 -12.09 -3.39 12.66
N PRO A 646 -12.84 -2.84 13.63
CA PRO A 646 -14.30 -2.98 13.66
C PRO A 646 -14.99 -2.34 12.44
N ILE A 647 -14.47 -1.21 11.93
CA ILE A 647 -15.01 -0.55 10.73
C ILE A 647 -14.80 -1.46 9.51
N VAL A 648 -13.56 -1.95 9.35
CA VAL A 648 -13.22 -2.89 8.28
C VAL A 648 -14.05 -4.17 8.36
N SER A 649 -14.21 -4.73 9.57
CA SER A 649 -14.98 -5.96 9.77
C SER A 649 -16.46 -5.75 9.45
N SER A 650 -17.04 -4.62 9.86
CA SER A 650 -18.44 -4.29 9.54
C SER A 650 -18.67 -4.14 8.04
N ALA A 651 -17.71 -3.55 7.30
CA ALA A 651 -17.81 -3.46 5.85
C ALA A 651 -17.76 -4.85 5.19
N HIS A 652 -16.86 -5.72 5.68
CA HIS A 652 -16.74 -7.09 5.17
C HIS A 652 -17.97 -7.95 5.50
N ASP A 653 -18.55 -7.82 6.69
CA ASP A 653 -19.76 -8.54 7.07
C ASP A 653 -20.92 -8.16 6.16
N LYS A 654 -21.07 -6.87 5.83
CA LYS A 654 -22.13 -6.40 4.92
C LYS A 654 -21.94 -6.82 3.45
N LEU A 655 -20.71 -7.10 3.02
CA LEU A 655 -20.44 -7.65 1.67
C LEU A 655 -20.63 -9.17 1.60
N ARG A 656 -20.59 -9.85 2.75
CA ARG A 656 -20.80 -11.29 2.85
C ARG A 656 -22.29 -11.62 2.82
N ASP A 657 -23.08 -10.83 3.53
CA ASP A 657 -24.54 -10.96 3.63
C ASP A 657 -25.22 -10.49 2.33
#